data_AF-A0A674A933-F1
#
_entry.id   AF-A0A674A933-F1
#
_cell.length_a   1.000
_cell.length_b   1.000
_cell.length_c   1.000
_cell.angle_alpha   90.00
_cell.angle_beta   90.00
_cell.angle_gamma   90.00
#
_symmetry.space_group_name_H-M   'P 1'
#
loop_
_entity.id
_entity.type
_entity.pdbx_description
1 polymer ?
#
loop_
_entity_poly.entity_id
_entity_poly.type
_entity_poly.pdbx_seq_one_letter_code
_entity_poly.pdbx_strand_id
1 'polypeptide(L)'
;MEELHSLDPRRQELLEARFMGAVSGNTVGSSASGGAKRTRECQKSDLLFVYSQTPEKKHSESPRGRKRKADIQSENSQGMTHTYSAFRKYFQGGSGSSPVRALPQFLRSPQNSHHGAHSAPGSNIRQNSSSPTSLCFGDHLMNHKASSSKCVQTELTGLKLAALESNKSLDLEKKEGRIDDLLRANCDLRRQIDEQQKLLEKYKERLNKCITMSKKLLIEKSTQEKQSCREKSMQDRLRLGHFTTVRHGASYTEQWTDGYAFQNLVKQQEGINQQREEIERQRKLLAKRKPPNPSSSPSLSLATTSEPKQRKAKVVNGNDPDPFLKPSLPQMLTLAEYHEQEEIFKLRLGHLKKEEAEIQAELERLERVRNLHIRELKRINNEDSSSFKDHPTLNERYLLLYLLGRGGFSEVYKAFDLFEQRYAAVKIHQLNKNWREEKKENYHKHACREYRIHKQLDHPRIVKLYDYFSLDTDTFCTVLEFCEGNDLDFYLKQNKLMSEKEARSIVMQIVNALRYLNEIKPPIIHYDLKPGNILLVDGTACGEIKITDFGLSKIMDDDNYGVDGMDLTSQGAGTYWYLPPECFVVGKEPPKISNKVDVWSVGVIFFQCLYGRKPFGHNQSQQDILQENTILKATEVQFPAKPQASTEAKAFIRRCLAYRKEARFDVHQLGTDTYLLPHMRRTNSSGSLQPASSSISSY
;
A
#
# COMPACT_ATOMS: atom_id res chain seq x y z
N MET A 1 -23.75 8.68 40.14
CA MET A 1 -24.83 7.68 40.20
C MET A 1 -25.63 7.86 38.93
N GLU A 2 -25.84 6.91 38.03
CA GLU A 2 -25.42 5.52 37.79
C GLU A 2 -25.85 5.32 36.32
N GLU A 3 -25.11 4.80 35.34
CA GLU A 3 -23.89 3.99 35.28
C GLU A 3 -23.11 4.35 34.02
N LEU A 4 -21.78 4.19 34.03
CA LEU A 4 -20.94 4.31 32.83
C LEU A 4 -20.98 3.03 31.95
N HIS A 5 -22.07 2.26 32.02
CA HIS A 5 -22.25 0.94 31.42
C HIS A 5 -23.14 0.96 30.18
N SER A 6 -22.58 1.40 29.05
CA SER A 6 -22.96 0.87 27.74
C SER A 6 -21.76 0.78 26.78
N LEU A 7 -20.69 0.16 27.27
CA LEU A 7 -19.73 -0.47 26.38
C LEU A 7 -20.35 -1.77 25.84
N ASP A 8 -21.20 -1.57 24.83
CA ASP A 8 -21.87 -2.59 24.03
C ASP A 8 -20.88 -3.69 23.56
N PRO A 9 -21.24 -4.99 23.65
CA PRO A 9 -20.54 -6.09 22.98
C PRO A 9 -20.16 -5.82 21.50
N ARG A 10 -20.81 -4.88 20.83
CA ARG A 10 -20.42 -4.36 19.51
C ARG A 10 -19.04 -3.69 19.44
N ARG A 11 -18.44 -3.27 20.57
CA ARG A 11 -17.00 -2.93 20.66
C ARG A 11 -16.08 -4.11 20.35
N GLN A 12 -16.57 -5.34 20.51
CA GLN A 12 -15.88 -6.58 20.20
C GLN A 12 -15.85 -6.82 18.67
N GLU A 13 -16.88 -6.39 17.95
CA GLU A 13 -16.95 -6.40 16.47
C GLU A 13 -16.02 -5.34 15.82
N LEU A 14 -15.86 -4.18 16.46
CA LEU A 14 -14.92 -3.12 16.04
C LEU A 14 -13.43 -3.54 16.04
N LEU A 15 -13.09 -4.67 16.68
CA LEU A 15 -11.78 -5.32 16.60
C LEU A 15 -11.68 -6.35 15.47
N GLU A 16 -12.79 -6.95 15.03
CA GLU A 16 -12.79 -7.97 13.97
C GLU A 16 -12.62 -7.38 12.56
N ALA A 17 -13.00 -6.11 12.35
CA ALA A 17 -12.90 -5.41 11.08
C ALA A 17 -11.60 -4.59 10.92
N ARG A 18 -10.50 -5.04 11.54
CA ARG A 18 -9.13 -4.46 11.52
C ARG A 18 -8.43 -4.45 10.14
N PHE A 19 -9.23 -4.45 9.09
CA PHE A 19 -8.93 -4.96 7.76
C PHE A 19 -9.39 -4.05 6.62
N MET A 20 -10.07 -2.94 6.89
CA MET A 20 -10.27 -1.86 5.92
C MET A 20 -9.01 -0.95 5.83
N GLY A 21 -7.85 -1.59 5.67
CA GLY A 21 -6.61 -1.02 5.15
C GLY A 21 -5.90 0.07 5.98
N ALA A 22 -5.26 -0.26 7.11
CA ALA A 22 -4.29 0.66 7.75
C ALA A 22 -3.02 -0.03 8.25
N VAL A 23 -1.86 0.52 7.91
CA VAL A 23 -0.54 0.05 8.36
C VAL A 23 -0.34 0.44 9.84
N SER A 24 -0.56 -0.51 10.75
CA SER A 24 -0.19 -0.36 12.16
C SER A 24 1.33 -0.51 12.33
N GLY A 25 2.05 0.59 12.16
CA GLY A 25 3.42 0.70 12.66
C GLY A 25 3.40 0.94 14.16
N ASN A 26 3.75 -0.07 14.97
CA ASN A 26 4.01 0.14 16.40
C ASN A 26 5.19 1.11 16.56
N THR A 27 4.91 2.33 17.01
CA THR A 27 5.91 3.21 17.61
C THR A 27 6.24 2.67 18.99
N VAL A 28 7.36 1.96 19.11
CA VAL A 28 7.98 1.71 20.42
C VAL A 28 8.46 3.06 20.95
N GLY A 29 7.85 3.52 22.04
CA GLY A 29 8.24 4.78 22.66
C GLY A 29 9.63 4.66 23.28
N SER A 30 10.63 5.30 22.68
CA SER A 30 11.93 5.51 23.34
C SER A 30 11.83 6.74 24.24
N SER A 31 11.94 6.54 25.55
CA SER A 31 11.79 7.60 26.55
C SER A 31 13.01 8.52 26.61
N ALA A 32 12.89 9.74 26.08
CA ALA A 32 13.91 10.77 26.22
C ALA A 32 13.93 11.31 27.67
N SER A 33 15.01 11.07 28.40
CA SER A 33 15.19 11.48 29.80
C SER A 33 15.58 12.96 29.93
N GLY A 34 14.59 13.85 29.85
CA GLY A 34 14.75 15.26 30.20
C GLY A 34 14.72 15.49 31.71
N GLY A 35 15.87 15.75 32.33
CA GLY A 35 15.98 15.90 33.79
C GLY A 35 15.40 17.21 34.34
N ALA A 36 14.43 17.11 35.25
CA ALA A 36 14.01 18.20 36.13
C ALA A 36 13.81 17.67 37.57
N LYS A 37 14.60 18.18 38.52
CA LYS A 37 14.53 17.78 39.94
C LYS A 37 13.22 18.25 40.59
N ARG A 38 12.48 17.33 41.23
CA ARG A 38 11.75 17.60 42.49
C ARG A 38 11.52 16.30 43.26
N THR A 39 11.82 16.34 44.55
CA THR A 39 11.73 15.25 45.51
C THR A 39 10.31 15.11 46.08
N ARG A 40 9.79 13.89 46.19
CA ARG A 40 9.00 13.39 47.34
C ARG A 40 8.73 11.87 47.25
N GLU A 41 8.31 11.30 48.37
CA GLU A 41 8.47 9.88 48.67
C GLU A 41 7.37 8.94 48.13
N CYS A 42 7.83 7.72 47.83
CA CYS A 42 7.18 6.41 47.97
C CYS A 42 5.68 6.35 48.35
N GLN A 43 4.90 5.69 47.49
CA GLN A 43 4.03 4.57 47.92
C GLN A 43 3.83 3.58 46.76
N LYS A 44 3.83 2.28 47.06
CA LYS A 44 3.62 1.19 46.11
C LYS A 44 2.14 0.80 46.04
N SER A 45 1.63 0.50 44.85
CA SER A 45 0.44 -0.33 44.67
C SER A 45 0.51 -1.07 43.32
N ASP A 46 0.87 -2.36 43.38
CA ASP A 46 0.76 -3.26 42.24
C ASP A 46 -0.72 -3.60 41.98
N LEU A 47 -1.16 -3.57 40.71
CA LEU A 47 -2.42 -4.17 40.28
C LEU A 47 -2.29 -4.81 38.90
N LEU A 48 -1.96 -6.10 38.90
CA LEU A 48 -2.08 -6.99 37.76
C LEU A 48 -3.56 -7.28 37.48
N PHE A 49 -3.96 -7.27 36.21
CA PHE A 49 -5.21 -7.89 35.77
C PHE A 49 -4.93 -9.13 34.92
N VAL A 50 -5.32 -10.29 35.45
CA VAL A 50 -5.27 -11.59 34.80
C VAL A 50 -6.68 -11.91 34.30
N TYR A 51 -6.83 -12.32 33.03
CA TYR A 51 -8.11 -12.83 32.54
C TYR A 51 -8.19 -14.35 32.71
N SER A 52 -9.17 -14.76 33.51
CA SER A 52 -9.46 -16.15 33.87
C SER A 52 -10.36 -16.83 32.82
N GLN A 53 -10.13 -18.11 32.54
CA GLN A 53 -11.11 -18.98 31.89
C GLN A 53 -11.75 -19.93 32.92
N THR A 54 -13.06 -20.08 32.87
CA THR A 54 -13.85 -21.01 33.70
C THR A 54 -14.14 -22.33 32.96
N PRO A 55 -14.06 -23.50 33.61
CA PRO A 55 -14.25 -24.79 32.96
C PRO A 55 -15.65 -25.41 33.21
N GLU A 56 -16.13 -26.22 32.27
CA GLU A 56 -17.20 -27.20 32.52
C GLU A 56 -16.64 -28.62 32.63
N LYS A 57 -17.31 -29.45 33.45
CA LYS A 57 -16.95 -30.86 33.73
C LYS A 57 -17.92 -31.81 33.03
N LYS A 58 -17.47 -33.03 32.69
CA LYS A 58 -17.94 -34.29 33.34
C LYS A 58 -17.24 -35.57 32.85
N HIS A 59 -16.98 -36.48 33.80
CA HIS A 59 -16.85 -37.96 33.73
C HIS A 59 -15.84 -38.59 32.72
N SER A 60 -14.71 -39.16 33.17
CA SER A 60 -14.49 -40.53 33.74
C SER A 60 -14.56 -41.65 32.68
N GLU A 61 -13.65 -42.62 32.60
CA GLU A 61 -12.87 -43.31 33.66
C GLU A 61 -11.39 -43.60 33.27
N SER A 62 -10.66 -44.28 34.17
CA SER A 62 -9.33 -44.90 33.96
C SER A 62 -9.40 -46.33 34.55
N PRO A 63 -8.46 -47.29 34.32
CA PRO A 63 -7.08 -47.12 34.84
C PRO A 63 -5.94 -48.00 34.24
N ARG A 64 -4.72 -47.85 34.79
CA ARG A 64 -3.54 -48.76 34.78
C ARG A 64 -2.79 -48.90 33.43
N GLY A 65 -1.45 -48.83 33.37
CA GLY A 65 -0.45 -48.47 34.39
C GLY A 65 0.94 -49.05 34.11
N ARG A 66 1.96 -48.60 34.89
CA ARG A 66 3.36 -49.09 34.95
C ARG A 66 4.25 -48.81 33.72
N LYS A 67 5.59 -48.71 33.84
CA LYS A 67 6.49 -48.22 34.92
C LYS A 67 7.93 -48.16 34.36
N ARG A 68 8.73 -47.19 34.83
CA ARG A 68 10.19 -47.03 34.66
C ARG A 68 10.66 -46.58 33.26
N LYS A 69 11.83 -45.96 33.07
CA LYS A 69 12.73 -45.00 33.79
C LYS A 69 14.06 -45.08 33.02
N ALA A 70 14.68 -43.94 32.67
CA ALA A 70 16.13 -43.75 32.55
C ALA A 70 16.92 -44.59 31.49
N ASP A 71 18.02 -44.12 30.88
CA ASP A 71 18.62 -42.78 30.84
C ASP A 71 19.71 -42.71 29.73
N ILE A 72 20.11 -41.49 29.35
CA ILE A 72 21.50 -41.05 29.04
C ILE A 72 22.24 -41.48 27.72
N GLN A 73 22.83 -40.46 27.07
CA GLN A 73 23.99 -40.40 26.12
C GLN A 73 23.89 -41.14 24.75
N SER A 74 23.96 -40.43 23.61
CA SER A 74 25.14 -39.82 22.92
C SER A 74 26.10 -40.88 22.34
N GLU A 75 26.36 -40.94 21.04
CA GLU A 75 27.15 -39.96 20.29
C GLU A 75 26.93 -40.00 18.76
N ASN A 76 27.62 -39.11 18.05
CA ASN A 76 28.02 -39.13 16.62
C ASN A 76 27.96 -40.51 15.94
N SER A 77 27.57 -40.62 14.66
CA SER A 77 28.55 -40.39 13.57
C SER A 77 27.92 -40.22 12.18
N GLN A 78 28.74 -39.70 11.27
CA GLN A 78 28.45 -39.35 9.90
C GLN A 78 28.19 -40.56 8.99
N GLY A 79 27.41 -40.33 7.92
CA GLY A 79 27.68 -40.87 6.58
C GLY A 79 27.28 -42.31 6.30
N MET A 80 26.33 -42.50 5.38
CA MET A 80 26.68 -42.76 3.98
C MET A 80 25.45 -42.75 3.07
N THR A 81 25.69 -42.39 1.81
CA THR A 81 24.76 -42.50 0.69
C THR A 81 24.40 -43.96 0.40
N HIS A 82 23.15 -44.25 0.02
CA HIS A 82 22.89 -45.24 -1.03
C HIS A 82 21.58 -44.98 -1.79
N THR A 83 21.69 -44.94 -3.11
CA THR A 83 20.60 -44.97 -4.09
C THR A 83 20.13 -46.40 -4.36
N TYR A 84 18.82 -46.64 -4.49
CA TYR A 84 18.14 -47.59 -5.42
C TYR A 84 16.61 -47.32 -5.27
N SER A 85 15.88 -46.84 -6.28
CA SER A 85 15.37 -47.54 -7.48
C SER A 85 13.93 -48.06 -7.33
N ALA A 86 13.03 -47.40 -8.05
CA ALA A 86 11.85 -47.88 -8.78
C ALA A 86 11.03 -49.09 -8.25
N PHE A 87 9.72 -48.87 -8.15
CA PHE A 87 8.70 -49.85 -8.57
C PHE A 87 7.53 -49.14 -9.29
N ARG A 88 6.97 -49.76 -10.35
CA ARG A 88 5.85 -49.23 -11.16
C ARG A 88 5.02 -50.38 -11.75
N LYS A 89 3.71 -50.14 -11.95
CA LYS A 89 2.68 -51.03 -12.58
C LYS A 89 2.22 -52.19 -11.66
N TYR A 90 1.07 -52.87 -11.81
CA TYR A 90 -0.01 -53.07 -12.84
C TYR A 90 -1.37 -53.27 -12.08
N PHE A 91 -2.62 -53.21 -12.58
CA PHE A 91 -3.31 -52.58 -13.75
C PHE A 91 -4.85 -52.76 -13.62
N GLN A 92 -5.68 -51.87 -14.21
CA GLN A 92 -7.13 -52.04 -14.55
C GLN A 92 -8.14 -52.36 -13.39
N GLY A 93 -9.44 -52.06 -13.48
CA GLY A 93 -10.26 -51.32 -14.45
C GLY A 93 -11.76 -51.43 -14.06
N GLY A 94 -12.62 -50.46 -14.42
CA GLY A 94 -14.06 -50.52 -14.08
C GLY A 94 -14.87 -49.32 -14.59
N SER A 95 -16.03 -49.59 -15.19
CA SER A 95 -16.91 -48.63 -15.90
C SER A 95 -18.00 -48.00 -15.02
N GLY A 96 -18.41 -46.76 -15.28
CA GLY A 96 -19.59 -46.15 -14.63
C GLY A 96 -20.05 -44.78 -15.17
N SER A 97 -21.14 -44.79 -15.93
CA SER A 97 -22.16 -43.73 -16.21
C SER A 97 -21.90 -42.22 -15.94
N SER A 98 -22.20 -41.39 -16.95
CA SER A 98 -22.48 -39.94 -16.83
C SER A 98 -23.90 -39.68 -16.23
N PRO A 99 -24.23 -38.45 -15.79
CA PRO A 99 -25.02 -37.59 -16.69
C PRO A 99 -24.74 -36.07 -16.64
N VAL A 100 -24.63 -35.49 -17.84
CA VAL A 100 -25.23 -34.21 -18.33
C VAL A 100 -25.46 -33.04 -17.36
N ARG A 101 -24.83 -31.88 -17.67
CA ARG A 101 -25.47 -30.56 -17.52
C ARG A 101 -24.96 -29.56 -18.58
N ALA A 102 -25.81 -28.62 -18.99
CA ALA A 102 -25.64 -27.76 -20.17
C ALA A 102 -24.78 -26.49 -19.93
N LEU A 103 -24.34 -25.86 -21.02
CA LEU A 103 -23.68 -24.55 -21.07
C LEU A 103 -24.39 -23.63 -22.10
N PRO A 104 -24.63 -22.34 -21.78
CA PRO A 104 -25.27 -21.38 -22.69
C PRO A 104 -24.26 -20.59 -23.56
N GLN A 105 -24.81 -19.81 -24.48
CA GLN A 105 -24.11 -19.12 -25.57
C GLN A 105 -23.38 -17.84 -25.11
N PHE A 106 -22.30 -17.47 -25.80
CA PHE A 106 -21.67 -16.15 -25.70
C PHE A 106 -21.83 -15.33 -26.99
N LEU A 107 -22.16 -14.05 -26.80
CA LEU A 107 -22.34 -13.03 -27.85
C LEU A 107 -21.00 -12.42 -28.28
N ARG A 108 -20.99 -11.79 -29.46
CA ARG A 108 -19.83 -11.18 -30.10
C ARG A 108 -20.05 -9.67 -30.28
N SER A 109 -18.97 -8.88 -30.18
CA SER A 109 -18.95 -7.42 -30.36
C SER A 109 -17.88 -7.00 -31.41
N PRO A 110 -17.92 -5.77 -31.97
CA PRO A 110 -17.80 -5.61 -33.44
C PRO A 110 -16.67 -4.69 -33.94
N GLN A 111 -16.34 -4.77 -35.26
CA GLN A 111 -15.61 -3.71 -35.99
C GLN A 111 -16.01 -3.56 -37.48
N ASN A 112 -16.29 -2.29 -37.82
CA ASN A 112 -16.19 -1.51 -39.07
C ASN A 112 -16.17 -2.13 -40.49
N SER A 113 -17.27 -1.89 -41.21
CA SER A 113 -17.42 -1.25 -42.54
C SER A 113 -16.20 -1.04 -43.49
N HIS A 114 -16.34 -1.51 -44.73
CA HIS A 114 -16.55 -0.66 -45.93
C HIS A 114 -17.26 -1.45 -47.07
N HIS A 115 -17.78 -0.72 -48.06
CA HIS A 115 -18.71 -1.07 -49.16
C HIS A 115 -18.41 -2.37 -49.97
N GLY A 116 -19.38 -3.06 -50.59
CA GLY A 116 -20.84 -2.84 -50.65
C GLY A 116 -21.59 -3.78 -51.64
N ALA A 117 -22.89 -3.53 -51.85
CA ALA A 117 -23.79 -4.02 -52.91
C ALA A 117 -24.40 -5.47 -52.88
N HIS A 118 -25.68 -5.53 -52.46
CA HIS A 118 -26.80 -6.43 -52.86
C HIS A 118 -26.70 -7.96 -52.56
N SER A 119 -27.47 -8.54 -51.62
CA SER A 119 -28.94 -8.85 -51.62
C SER A 119 -29.31 -10.04 -52.54
N ALA A 120 -30.01 -11.12 -52.15
CA ALA A 120 -30.52 -11.58 -50.83
C ALA A 120 -30.72 -13.15 -50.81
N PRO A 121 -31.66 -13.74 -50.05
CA PRO A 121 -31.45 -14.89 -49.13
C PRO A 121 -31.32 -16.28 -49.83
N GLY A 122 -30.92 -17.38 -49.17
CA GLY A 122 -30.62 -17.63 -47.76
C GLY A 122 -31.46 -18.75 -47.13
N SER A 123 -30.92 -19.97 -47.02
CA SER A 123 -31.31 -20.99 -46.01
C SER A 123 -30.31 -22.17 -45.97
N ASN A 124 -29.98 -22.64 -44.77
CA ASN A 124 -29.01 -23.73 -44.55
C ASN A 124 -29.68 -25.11 -44.60
N ILE A 125 -28.90 -26.14 -44.99
CA ILE A 125 -29.26 -27.57 -44.89
C ILE A 125 -28.44 -28.23 -43.78
N ARG A 126 -29.13 -28.93 -42.86
CA ARG A 126 -28.75 -30.13 -42.07
C ARG A 126 -30.01 -30.49 -41.24
N GLN A 127 -30.38 -31.75 -40.95
CA GLN A 127 -29.66 -33.04 -41.02
C GLN A 127 -30.68 -34.21 -40.98
N ASN A 128 -30.25 -35.43 -41.35
CA ASN A 128 -30.93 -36.73 -41.14
C ASN A 128 -32.27 -36.95 -41.92
N SER A 129 -32.73 -38.19 -42.20
CA SER A 129 -32.40 -39.49 -41.59
C SER A 129 -32.53 -40.70 -42.55
N SER A 130 -31.70 -41.73 -42.32
CA SER A 130 -31.93 -43.19 -42.44
C SER A 130 -32.96 -43.79 -43.42
N SER A 131 -32.50 -44.76 -44.21
CA SER A 131 -33.30 -45.87 -44.77
C SER A 131 -33.99 -46.70 -43.68
N PRO A 132 -35.08 -47.41 -44.02
CA PRO A 132 -34.95 -48.88 -43.99
C PRO A 132 -35.65 -49.65 -45.12
N THR A 133 -34.91 -50.64 -45.64
CA THR A 133 -35.29 -52.07 -45.79
C THR A 133 -36.65 -52.48 -46.37
N SER A 134 -36.58 -53.21 -47.51
CA SER A 134 -37.37 -54.41 -47.84
C SER A 134 -38.91 -54.39 -47.75
N LEU A 135 -39.57 -54.40 -48.90
CA LEU A 135 -40.78 -55.21 -49.10
C LEU A 135 -40.78 -55.88 -50.50
N CYS A 136 -40.86 -57.20 -50.51
CA CYS A 136 -41.18 -57.98 -51.71
C CYS A 136 -42.69 -58.00 -51.91
N PHE A 137 -43.15 -57.63 -53.12
CA PHE A 137 -44.39 -58.08 -53.73
C PHE A 137 -44.07 -58.28 -55.22
N GLY A 138 -44.45 -59.36 -55.90
CA GLY A 138 -45.54 -60.28 -55.62
C GLY A 138 -46.58 -60.08 -56.72
N ASP A 139 -46.61 -60.98 -57.70
CA ASP A 139 -47.42 -60.84 -58.90
C ASP A 139 -48.90 -60.63 -58.57
N HIS A 140 -49.48 -59.53 -59.05
CA HIS A 140 -50.92 -59.42 -59.24
C HIS A 140 -51.26 -58.86 -60.61
N LEU A 141 -51.63 -59.79 -61.49
CA LEU A 141 -52.21 -59.57 -62.80
C LEU A 141 -53.48 -58.70 -62.68
N MET A 142 -53.42 -57.44 -63.13
CA MET A 142 -54.61 -56.61 -63.33
C MET A 142 -54.71 -56.15 -64.78
N ASN A 143 -55.79 -56.60 -65.41
CA ASN A 143 -56.05 -56.54 -66.83
C ASN A 143 -56.61 -55.16 -67.23
N HIS A 144 -55.75 -54.24 -67.66
CA HIS A 144 -56.20 -53.03 -68.32
C HIS A 144 -56.46 -53.28 -69.82
N LYS A 145 -57.75 -53.36 -70.17
CA LYS A 145 -58.20 -53.25 -71.57
C LYS A 145 -57.62 -51.99 -72.20
N ALA A 146 -56.98 -52.15 -73.36
CA ALA A 146 -56.48 -51.04 -74.15
C ALA A 146 -57.63 -50.15 -74.65
N SER A 147 -57.77 -48.95 -74.06
CA SER A 147 -58.45 -47.84 -74.72
C SER A 147 -57.41 -47.04 -75.49
N SER A 148 -57.29 -47.32 -76.79
CA SER A 148 -56.34 -46.67 -77.69
C SER A 148 -56.80 -45.25 -78.06
N SER A 149 -56.58 -44.28 -77.18
CA SER A 149 -56.50 -42.88 -77.60
C SER A 149 -55.12 -42.61 -78.22
N LYS A 150 -54.99 -42.88 -79.53
CA LYS A 150 -53.82 -42.49 -80.32
C LYS A 150 -53.72 -40.97 -80.38
N CYS A 151 -52.98 -40.37 -79.46
CA CYS A 151 -52.43 -39.04 -79.70
C CYS A 151 -51.43 -39.17 -80.85
N VAL A 152 -51.68 -38.47 -81.96
CA VAL A 152 -50.77 -38.45 -83.10
C VAL A 152 -49.57 -37.60 -82.73
N GLN A 153 -48.50 -38.23 -82.22
CA GLN A 153 -47.18 -37.63 -82.28
C GLN A 153 -46.79 -37.55 -83.75
N THR A 154 -46.73 -36.33 -84.30
CA THR A 154 -46.04 -36.08 -85.56
C THR A 154 -44.53 -36.22 -85.32
N GLU A 155 -43.75 -36.52 -86.36
CA GLU A 155 -42.28 -36.61 -86.26
C GLU A 155 -41.66 -35.34 -85.66
N LEU A 156 -42.30 -34.19 -85.88
CA LEU A 156 -41.98 -32.89 -85.29
C LEU A 156 -42.02 -32.87 -83.74
N THR A 157 -42.88 -33.67 -83.11
CA THR A 157 -42.96 -33.80 -81.65
C THR A 157 -41.88 -34.73 -81.11
N GLY A 158 -41.57 -35.82 -81.83
CA GLY A 158 -40.50 -36.76 -81.46
C GLY A 158 -39.11 -36.12 -81.54
N LEU A 159 -38.82 -35.39 -82.62
CA LEU A 159 -37.56 -34.64 -82.78
C LEU A 159 -37.38 -33.57 -81.70
N LYS A 160 -38.45 -32.90 -81.28
CA LYS A 160 -38.41 -31.94 -80.16
C LYS A 160 -38.11 -32.61 -78.83
N LEU A 161 -38.65 -33.80 -78.56
CA LEU A 161 -38.34 -34.56 -77.35
C LEU A 161 -36.88 -35.01 -77.33
N ALA A 162 -36.38 -35.60 -78.43
CA ALA A 162 -34.97 -35.99 -78.54
C ALA A 162 -34.00 -34.80 -78.39
N ALA A 163 -34.34 -33.63 -78.94
CA ALA A 163 -33.56 -32.40 -78.75
C ALA A 163 -33.60 -31.88 -77.30
N LEU A 164 -34.74 -31.99 -76.61
CA LEU A 164 -34.85 -31.65 -75.18
C LEU A 164 -34.06 -32.62 -74.30
N GLU A 165 -34.08 -33.92 -74.61
CA GLU A 165 -33.29 -34.94 -73.92
C GLU A 165 -31.78 -34.72 -74.14
N SER A 166 -31.33 -34.47 -75.37
CA SER A 166 -29.94 -34.14 -75.68
C SER A 166 -29.47 -32.88 -74.94
N ASN A 167 -30.26 -31.80 -74.95
CA ASN A 167 -29.95 -30.58 -74.21
C ASN A 167 -29.90 -30.81 -72.69
N LYS A 168 -30.79 -31.66 -72.15
CA LYS A 168 -30.81 -32.03 -70.74
C LYS A 168 -29.57 -32.85 -70.35
N SER A 169 -29.16 -33.80 -71.18
CA SER A 169 -27.93 -34.58 -70.97
C SER A 169 -26.68 -33.68 -70.99
N LEU A 170 -26.62 -32.72 -71.91
CA LEU A 170 -25.50 -31.77 -72.02
C LEU A 170 -25.47 -30.75 -70.86
N ASP A 171 -26.63 -30.38 -70.31
CA ASP A 171 -26.73 -29.59 -69.08
C ASP A 171 -26.37 -30.41 -67.81
N LEU A 172 -26.68 -31.71 -67.79
CA LEU A 172 -26.22 -32.62 -66.73
C LEU A 172 -24.69 -32.77 -66.76
N GLU A 173 -24.09 -33.04 -67.93
CA GLU A 173 -22.63 -33.15 -68.10
C GLU A 173 -21.90 -31.87 -67.65
N LYS A 174 -22.44 -30.68 -67.99
CA LYS A 174 -21.93 -29.39 -67.51
C LYS A 174 -22.04 -29.24 -65.98
N LYS A 175 -23.11 -29.76 -65.37
CA LYS A 175 -23.30 -29.73 -63.91
C LYS A 175 -22.36 -30.71 -63.22
N GLU A 176 -22.14 -31.90 -63.79
CA GLU A 176 -21.18 -32.89 -63.31
C GLU A 176 -19.75 -32.34 -63.35
N GLY A 177 -19.31 -31.79 -64.49
CA GLY A 177 -18.00 -31.12 -64.59
C GLY A 177 -17.82 -29.98 -63.58
N ARG A 178 -18.88 -29.18 -63.34
CA ARG A 178 -18.85 -28.12 -62.30
C ARG A 178 -18.82 -28.69 -60.88
N ILE A 179 -19.44 -29.84 -60.63
CA ILE A 179 -19.34 -30.55 -59.34
C ILE A 179 -17.90 -31.02 -59.14
N ASP A 180 -17.26 -31.62 -60.15
CA ASP A 180 -15.87 -32.07 -60.08
C ASP A 180 -14.88 -30.93 -59.85
N ASP A 181 -15.07 -29.79 -60.52
CA ASP A 181 -14.27 -28.57 -60.26
C ASP A 181 -14.43 -28.08 -58.81
N LEU A 182 -15.66 -28.06 -58.30
CA LEU A 182 -15.93 -27.66 -56.91
C LEU A 182 -15.38 -28.67 -55.90
N LEU A 183 -15.39 -29.97 -56.22
CA LEU A 183 -14.77 -31.02 -55.39
C LEU A 183 -13.25 -30.86 -55.35
N ARG A 184 -12.60 -30.63 -56.50
CA ARG A 184 -11.15 -30.33 -56.58
C ARG A 184 -10.80 -29.09 -55.75
N ALA A 185 -11.53 -27.99 -55.93
CA ALA A 185 -11.34 -26.77 -55.13
C ALA A 185 -11.57 -27.00 -53.62
N ASN A 186 -12.53 -27.86 -53.23
CA ASN A 186 -12.76 -28.21 -51.82
C ASN A 186 -11.59 -29.01 -51.24
N CYS A 187 -11.02 -29.95 -52.00
CA CYS A 187 -9.82 -30.70 -51.62
C CYS A 187 -8.59 -29.79 -51.46
N ASP A 188 -8.39 -28.83 -52.36
CA ASP A 188 -7.29 -27.85 -52.25
C ASP A 188 -7.45 -26.92 -51.05
N LEU A 189 -8.66 -26.40 -50.80
CA LEU A 189 -8.93 -25.58 -49.61
C LEU A 189 -8.74 -26.36 -48.30
N ARG A 190 -9.10 -27.65 -48.27
CA ARG A 190 -8.81 -28.53 -47.11
C ARG A 190 -7.32 -28.68 -46.88
N ARG A 191 -6.53 -28.95 -47.94
CA ARG A 191 -5.07 -29.03 -47.86
C ARG A 191 -4.46 -27.72 -47.33
N GLN A 192 -4.93 -26.56 -47.82
CA GLN A 192 -4.48 -25.26 -47.33
C GLN A 192 -4.82 -25.06 -45.84
N ILE A 193 -6.02 -25.45 -45.39
CA ILE A 193 -6.40 -25.38 -43.97
C ILE A 193 -5.48 -26.28 -43.13
N ASP A 194 -5.20 -27.51 -43.56
CA ASP A 194 -4.30 -28.43 -42.85
C ASP A 194 -2.85 -27.90 -42.78
N GLU A 195 -2.37 -27.24 -43.84
CA GLU A 195 -1.06 -26.57 -43.86
C GLU A 195 -1.00 -25.38 -42.90
N GLN A 196 -2.04 -24.54 -42.88
CA GLN A 196 -2.14 -23.42 -41.93
C GLN A 196 -2.25 -23.91 -40.47
N GLN A 197 -2.97 -25.01 -40.21
CA GLN A 197 -3.04 -25.63 -38.89
C GLN A 197 -1.67 -26.15 -38.44
N LYS A 198 -0.94 -26.86 -39.30
CA LYS A 198 0.44 -27.34 -39.02
C LYS A 198 1.40 -26.18 -38.75
N LEU A 199 1.26 -25.07 -39.46
CA LEU A 199 2.06 -23.88 -39.26
C LEU A 199 1.73 -23.17 -37.93
N LEU A 200 0.45 -23.04 -37.61
CA LEU A 200 -0.02 -22.51 -36.33
C LEU A 200 0.49 -23.33 -35.14
N GLU A 201 0.51 -24.66 -35.24
CA GLU A 201 1.00 -25.52 -34.16
C GLU A 201 2.52 -25.35 -33.94
N LYS A 202 3.31 -25.24 -35.02
CA LYS A 202 4.73 -24.87 -34.93
C LYS A 202 4.96 -23.52 -34.24
N TYR A 203 4.11 -22.53 -34.50
CA TYR A 203 4.18 -21.24 -33.82
C TYR A 203 3.83 -21.34 -32.33
N LYS A 204 2.80 -22.12 -31.96
CA LYS A 204 2.48 -22.41 -30.55
C LYS A 204 3.63 -23.11 -29.82
N GLU A 205 4.23 -24.14 -30.42
CA GLU A 205 5.40 -24.81 -29.84
C GLU A 205 6.55 -23.85 -29.59
N ARG A 206 6.85 -22.98 -30.56
CA ARG A 206 7.91 -21.97 -30.43
C ARG A 206 7.58 -20.96 -29.32
N LEU A 207 6.33 -20.48 -29.27
CA LEU A 207 5.85 -19.58 -28.22
C LEU A 207 5.96 -20.24 -26.82
N ASN A 208 5.55 -21.50 -26.68
CA ASN A 208 5.67 -22.25 -25.43
C ASN A 208 7.13 -22.40 -24.97
N LYS A 209 8.07 -22.64 -25.90
CA LYS A 209 9.51 -22.66 -25.62
C LYS A 209 10.02 -21.29 -25.14
N CYS A 210 9.59 -20.21 -25.80
CA CYS A 210 9.92 -18.83 -25.40
C CYS A 210 9.35 -18.47 -24.01
N ILE A 211 8.08 -18.79 -23.73
CA ILE A 211 7.43 -18.58 -22.43
C ILE A 211 8.18 -19.37 -21.34
N THR A 212 8.52 -20.63 -21.58
CA THR A 212 9.27 -21.48 -20.63
C THR A 212 10.63 -20.88 -20.30
N MET A 213 11.37 -20.42 -21.30
CA MET A 213 12.67 -19.76 -21.07
C MET A 213 12.51 -18.44 -20.33
N SER A 214 11.52 -17.62 -20.69
CA SER A 214 11.22 -16.35 -20.03
C SER A 214 10.87 -16.55 -18.55
N LYS A 215 10.03 -17.56 -18.23
CA LYS A 215 9.74 -17.97 -16.85
C LYS A 215 11.03 -18.27 -16.07
N LYS A 216 11.91 -19.12 -16.63
CA LYS A 216 13.18 -19.50 -15.99
C LYS A 216 14.04 -18.27 -15.67
N LEU A 217 14.26 -17.39 -16.66
CA LEU A 217 15.09 -16.19 -16.51
C LEU A 217 14.49 -15.17 -15.51
N LEU A 218 13.16 -15.04 -15.49
CA LEU A 218 12.47 -14.16 -14.53
C LEU A 218 12.56 -14.68 -13.08
N ILE A 219 12.43 -16.00 -12.89
CA ILE A 219 12.61 -16.64 -11.57
C ILE A 219 14.07 -16.50 -11.11
N GLU A 220 15.03 -16.75 -11.99
CA GLU A 220 16.47 -16.59 -11.71
C GLU A 220 16.81 -15.14 -11.29
N LYS A 221 16.39 -14.14 -12.08
CA LYS A 221 16.54 -12.72 -11.74
C LYS A 221 15.89 -12.40 -10.39
N SER A 222 14.65 -12.83 -10.16
CA SER A 222 13.97 -12.55 -8.89
C SER A 222 14.63 -13.25 -7.69
N THR A 223 15.26 -14.40 -7.89
CA THR A 223 16.02 -15.12 -6.85
C THR A 223 17.31 -14.36 -6.49
N GLN A 224 18.02 -13.83 -7.49
CA GLN A 224 19.19 -12.95 -7.30
C GLN A 224 18.81 -11.65 -6.57
N GLU A 225 17.69 -11.01 -6.94
CA GLU A 225 17.16 -9.83 -6.24
C GLU A 225 16.81 -10.13 -4.77
N LYS A 226 16.13 -11.26 -4.50
CA LYS A 226 15.84 -11.74 -3.13
C LYS A 226 17.12 -11.98 -2.32
N GLN A 227 18.12 -12.61 -2.91
CA GLN A 227 19.40 -12.92 -2.26
C GLN A 227 20.18 -11.65 -1.89
N SER A 228 20.34 -10.71 -2.83
CA SER A 228 21.01 -9.43 -2.57
C SER A 228 20.31 -8.62 -1.48
N CYS A 229 18.97 -8.66 -1.43
CA CYS A 229 18.20 -7.99 -0.38
C CYS A 229 18.42 -8.62 1.02
N ARG A 230 18.55 -9.95 1.09
CA ARG A 230 18.90 -10.67 2.34
C ARG A 230 20.32 -10.37 2.79
N GLU A 231 21.28 -10.33 1.88
CA GLU A 231 22.69 -9.98 2.18
C GLU A 231 22.80 -8.57 2.77
N LYS A 232 22.14 -7.58 2.13
CA LYS A 232 22.04 -6.23 2.67
C LYS A 232 21.40 -6.21 4.06
N SER A 233 20.32 -6.98 4.25
CA SER A 233 19.66 -7.10 5.56
C SER A 233 20.55 -7.75 6.62
N MET A 234 21.39 -8.72 6.26
CA MET A 234 22.39 -9.29 7.19
C MET A 234 23.51 -8.30 7.54
N GLN A 235 23.93 -7.45 6.61
CA GLN A 235 24.91 -6.39 6.87
C GLN A 235 24.34 -5.29 7.79
N ASP A 236 23.11 -4.83 7.52
CA ASP A 236 22.42 -3.85 8.36
C ASP A 236 22.08 -4.42 9.75
N ARG A 237 21.94 -5.75 9.90
CA ARG A 237 21.73 -6.43 11.20
C ARG A 237 22.78 -6.07 12.26
N LEU A 238 24.07 -6.07 11.88
CA LEU A 238 25.17 -5.76 12.81
C LEU A 238 25.31 -4.25 13.06
N ARG A 239 24.95 -3.46 12.06
CA ARG A 239 25.13 -2.00 12.05
C ARG A 239 24.00 -1.25 12.75
N LEU A 240 22.76 -1.58 12.43
CA LEU A 240 21.55 -0.92 12.92
C LEU A 240 20.95 -1.68 14.11
N GLY A 241 21.03 -3.01 14.12
CA GLY A 241 20.51 -3.86 15.18
C GLY A 241 19.62 -4.99 14.68
N HIS A 242 19.07 -5.76 15.61
CA HIS A 242 18.17 -6.88 15.30
C HIS A 242 17.16 -7.15 16.41
N PHE A 243 16.13 -7.94 16.10
CA PHE A 243 15.27 -8.52 17.12
C PHE A 243 15.97 -9.68 17.83
N THR A 244 15.79 -9.75 19.15
CA THR A 244 16.27 -10.81 20.03
C THR A 244 15.08 -11.30 20.85
N THR A 245 14.87 -12.62 20.91
CA THR A 245 13.79 -13.21 21.70
C THR A 245 14.17 -13.21 23.17
N VAL A 246 13.48 -12.41 23.98
CA VAL A 246 13.69 -12.30 25.43
C VAL A 246 12.55 -13.01 26.16
N ARG A 247 12.87 -13.74 27.24
CA ARG A 247 11.89 -14.47 28.03
C ARG A 247 11.34 -13.58 29.15
N HIS A 248 10.02 -13.34 29.12
CA HIS A 248 9.28 -12.65 30.17
C HIS A 248 8.37 -13.65 30.89
N GLY A 249 8.89 -14.25 31.96
CA GLY A 249 8.20 -15.25 32.77
C GLY A 249 7.90 -16.54 31.99
N ALA A 250 6.62 -16.79 31.72
CA ALA A 250 6.14 -17.91 30.88
C ALA A 250 6.03 -17.57 29.39
N SER A 251 6.23 -16.30 29.02
CA SER A 251 6.11 -15.81 27.63
C SER A 251 7.47 -15.46 27.03
N TYR A 252 7.52 -15.40 25.70
CA TYR A 252 8.65 -14.87 24.94
C TYR A 252 8.19 -13.62 24.18
N THR A 253 9.02 -12.58 24.17
CA THR A 253 8.75 -11.34 23.44
C THR A 253 9.99 -10.93 22.65
N GLU A 254 9.79 -10.47 21.42
CA GLU A 254 10.87 -9.91 20.61
C GLU A 254 11.22 -8.49 21.10
N GLN A 255 12.49 -8.28 21.46
CA GLN A 255 13.03 -6.98 21.81
C GLN A 255 14.07 -6.55 20.78
N TRP A 256 14.07 -5.28 20.38
CA TRP A 256 15.11 -4.74 19.52
C TRP A 256 16.42 -4.54 20.30
N THR A 257 17.53 -4.95 19.71
CA THR A 257 18.90 -4.77 20.21
C THR A 257 19.68 -3.94 19.20
N ASP A 258 20.15 -2.75 19.61
CA ASP A 258 20.80 -1.79 18.72
C ASP A 258 22.22 -2.22 18.31
N GLY A 259 22.55 -2.00 17.03
CA GLY A 259 23.85 -2.33 16.43
C GLY A 259 24.94 -1.29 16.68
N TYR A 260 26.14 -1.53 16.14
CA TYR A 260 27.33 -0.73 16.47
C TYR A 260 27.20 0.76 16.14
N ALA A 261 26.38 1.15 15.14
CA ALA A 261 26.26 2.55 14.75
C ALA A 261 25.57 3.38 15.84
N PHE A 262 24.51 2.85 16.45
CA PHE A 262 23.84 3.48 17.58
C PHE A 262 24.72 3.46 18.84
N GLN A 263 25.38 2.34 19.13
CA GLN A 263 26.29 2.23 20.28
C GLN A 263 27.44 3.25 20.22
N ASN A 264 27.95 3.54 19.02
CA ASN A 264 28.99 4.56 18.82
C ASN A 264 28.46 5.98 19.06
N LEU A 265 27.24 6.31 18.61
CA LEU A 265 26.62 7.62 18.92
C LEU A 265 26.38 7.80 20.43
N VAL A 266 25.91 6.76 21.13
CA VAL A 266 25.72 6.81 22.59
C VAL A 266 27.05 7.13 23.29
N LYS A 267 28.13 6.43 22.95
CA LYS A 267 29.48 6.72 23.49
C LYS A 267 29.98 8.12 23.19
N GLN A 268 29.70 8.65 21.98
CA GLN A 268 30.06 10.03 21.63
C GLN A 268 29.26 11.05 22.45
N GLN A 269 27.95 10.83 22.63
CA GLN A 269 27.09 11.68 23.46
C GLN A 269 27.51 11.68 24.94
N GLU A 270 27.90 10.52 25.48
CA GLU A 270 28.49 10.39 26.81
C GLU A 270 29.79 11.19 26.93
N GLY A 271 30.67 11.14 25.92
CA GLY A 271 31.91 11.93 25.86
C GLY A 271 31.66 13.44 25.88
N ILE A 272 30.73 13.94 25.05
CA ILE A 272 30.34 15.36 25.04
C ILE A 272 29.78 15.77 26.41
N ASN A 273 28.94 14.94 27.02
CA ASN A 273 28.36 15.22 28.34
C ASN A 273 29.46 15.33 29.42
N GLN A 274 30.44 14.42 29.43
CA GLN A 274 31.58 14.47 30.35
C GLN A 274 32.43 15.74 30.14
N GLN A 275 32.72 16.12 28.89
CA GLN A 275 33.46 17.35 28.58
C GLN A 275 32.69 18.61 28.98
N ARG A 276 31.36 18.62 28.80
CA ARG A 276 30.48 19.70 29.22
C ARG A 276 30.44 19.85 30.75
N GLU A 277 30.36 18.74 31.48
CA GLU A 277 30.43 18.74 32.95
C GLU A 277 31.80 19.20 33.47
N GLU A 278 32.89 18.82 32.79
CA GLU A 278 34.24 19.30 33.08
C GLU A 278 34.35 20.81 32.91
N ILE A 279 33.94 21.36 31.76
CA ILE A 279 33.95 22.81 31.50
C ILE A 279 33.10 23.55 32.53
N GLU A 280 31.91 23.05 32.87
CA GLU A 280 31.05 23.70 33.87
C GLU A 280 31.63 23.61 35.30
N ARG A 281 32.41 22.56 35.62
CA ARG A 281 33.20 22.49 36.86
C ARG A 281 34.33 23.52 36.86
N GLN A 282 35.05 23.66 35.74
CA GLN A 282 36.12 24.64 35.57
C GLN A 282 35.60 26.09 35.65
N ARG A 283 34.46 26.39 35.02
CA ARG A 283 33.76 27.69 35.15
C ARG A 283 33.38 28.02 36.60
N LYS A 284 32.89 27.03 37.37
CA LYS A 284 32.60 27.20 38.80
C LYS A 284 33.84 27.44 39.65
N LEU A 285 35.00 26.91 39.25
CA LEU A 285 36.29 27.21 39.89
C LEU A 285 36.82 28.60 39.49
N LEU A 286 36.70 28.97 38.21
CA LEU A 286 37.04 30.31 37.72
C LEU A 286 36.23 31.40 38.42
N ALA A 287 34.92 31.19 38.62
CA ALA A 287 34.05 32.12 39.35
C ALA A 287 34.52 32.40 40.79
N LYS A 288 35.20 31.44 41.45
CA LYS A 288 35.82 31.64 42.78
C LYS A 288 37.13 32.43 42.74
N ARG A 289 37.73 32.60 41.55
CA ARG A 289 38.95 33.37 41.29
C ARG A 289 38.67 34.74 40.64
N LYS A 290 37.41 35.17 40.60
CA LYS A 290 37.00 36.45 40.00
C LYS A 290 37.60 37.63 40.79
N PRO A 291 38.36 38.54 40.16
CA PRO A 291 38.89 39.71 40.84
C PRO A 291 37.77 40.65 41.31
N PRO A 292 37.98 41.42 42.41
CA PRO A 292 37.00 42.37 42.92
C PRO A 292 36.72 43.50 41.91
N ASN A 293 35.47 43.94 41.83
CA ASN A 293 35.08 45.07 40.98
C ASN A 293 35.77 46.36 41.49
N PRO A 294 36.45 47.14 40.63
CA PRO A 294 37.03 48.43 41.03
C PRO A 294 35.98 49.55 41.28
N SER A 295 34.69 49.22 41.26
CA SER A 295 33.56 50.17 41.35
C SER A 295 32.71 50.04 42.63
N SER A 296 33.15 49.29 43.64
CA SER A 296 32.49 49.23 44.96
C SER A 296 33.33 49.97 46.01
N SER A 297 33.24 51.30 46.01
CA SER A 297 33.76 52.15 47.07
C SER A 297 33.05 51.85 48.40
N PRO A 298 33.76 51.67 49.53
CA PRO A 298 33.13 51.47 50.82
C PRO A 298 32.52 52.78 51.33
N SER A 299 31.19 52.81 51.47
CA SER A 299 30.49 53.92 52.12
C SER A 299 30.76 53.91 53.63
N LEU A 300 31.46 54.93 54.12
CA LEU A 300 31.55 55.20 55.56
C LEU A 300 30.18 55.64 56.10
N SER A 301 29.67 54.92 57.10
CA SER A 301 28.55 55.37 57.93
C SER A 301 28.92 55.24 59.41
N LEU A 302 29.10 56.37 60.08
CA LEU A 302 29.36 56.45 61.53
C LEU A 302 28.10 56.16 62.34
N ALA A 303 28.32 55.52 63.51
CA ALA A 303 27.50 55.58 64.75
C ALA A 303 26.02 55.12 64.65
N THR A 304 25.45 54.41 65.64
CA THR A 304 25.39 54.77 67.07
C THR A 304 25.16 53.56 67.98
N THR A 305 25.71 53.60 69.20
CA THR A 305 25.22 52.98 70.48
C THR A 305 24.96 51.45 70.53
N SER A 306 25.32 50.68 71.57
CA SER A 306 25.93 51.00 72.88
C SER A 306 26.53 49.74 73.53
N GLU A 307 27.49 49.93 74.44
CA GLU A 307 28.08 48.96 75.40
C GLU A 307 27.03 48.25 76.32
N PRO A 308 27.33 47.16 77.10
CA PRO A 308 28.60 46.95 77.82
C PRO A 308 29.16 45.51 78.08
N LYS A 309 30.50 45.42 78.05
CA LYS A 309 31.46 44.85 79.05
C LYS A 309 31.48 43.37 79.50
N GLN A 310 32.72 43.00 79.90
CA GLN A 310 33.19 41.88 80.76
C GLN A 310 33.54 40.57 80.00
N ARG A 311 34.67 39.88 80.26
CA ARG A 311 35.71 40.04 81.32
C ARG A 311 37.07 39.40 80.90
N LYS A 312 38.17 40.06 81.30
CA LYS A 312 39.55 39.58 81.59
C LYS A 312 40.09 38.26 80.98
N ALA A 313 41.27 38.37 80.38
CA ALA A 313 42.15 37.25 80.01
C ALA A 313 42.71 36.47 81.23
N LYS A 314 43.14 35.22 81.00
CA LYS A 314 44.10 34.51 81.85
C LYS A 314 45.07 33.70 80.97
N VAL A 315 46.35 33.81 81.26
CA VAL A 315 47.48 33.20 80.53
C VAL A 315 47.69 31.75 80.95
N VAL A 316 47.99 30.87 79.99
CA VAL A 316 48.81 29.66 80.19
C VAL A 316 49.69 29.46 78.94
N ASN A 317 50.99 29.28 79.13
CA ASN A 317 51.94 28.86 78.09
C ASN A 317 51.87 27.35 77.86
N GLY A 318 52.04 26.90 76.61
CA GLY A 318 52.24 25.49 76.27
C GLY A 318 52.71 25.34 74.82
N ASN A 319 53.89 24.73 74.62
CA ASN A 319 54.36 24.33 73.30
C ASN A 319 53.54 23.15 72.79
N ASP A 320 53.12 23.20 71.52
CA ASP A 320 53.31 22.08 70.58
C ASP A 320 53.13 22.57 69.12
N PRO A 321 53.97 22.14 68.15
CA PRO A 321 53.86 22.55 66.76
C PRO A 321 53.04 21.54 65.93
N ASP A 322 51.72 21.69 65.90
CA ASP A 322 50.84 20.84 65.10
C ASP A 322 50.75 21.36 63.64
N PRO A 323 51.11 20.57 62.60
CA PRO A 323 51.37 21.09 61.25
C PRO A 323 50.11 21.23 60.39
N PHE A 324 49.10 21.97 60.89
CA PHE A 324 47.87 22.18 60.14
C PHE A 324 48.02 23.30 59.10
N LEU A 325 48.53 22.93 57.93
CA LEU A 325 48.56 23.80 56.74
C LEU A 325 47.16 24.36 56.44
N LYS A 326 46.97 25.66 56.67
CA LYS A 326 45.82 26.39 56.11
C LYS A 326 45.79 26.13 54.60
N PRO A 327 44.63 25.74 54.01
CA PRO A 327 44.50 25.71 52.57
C PRO A 327 44.85 27.07 52.00
N SER A 328 45.80 27.13 51.07
CA SER A 328 46.15 28.38 50.39
C SER A 328 44.91 28.92 49.69
N LEU A 329 44.61 30.21 49.94
CA LEU A 329 43.53 30.89 49.23
C LEU A 329 43.80 30.80 47.72
N PRO A 330 42.79 30.51 46.88
CA PRO A 330 42.97 30.45 45.45
C PRO A 330 43.56 31.76 44.94
N GLN A 331 44.69 31.69 44.24
CA GLN A 331 45.33 32.88 43.68
C GLN A 331 44.36 33.59 42.75
N MET A 332 44.10 34.86 43.04
CA MET A 332 43.19 35.72 42.26
C MET A 332 43.82 35.97 40.88
N LEU A 333 43.01 35.89 39.82
CA LEU A 333 43.43 36.22 38.47
C LEU A 333 43.34 37.74 38.23
N THR A 334 44.13 38.26 37.31
CA THR A 334 43.89 39.61 36.77
C THR A 334 42.56 39.64 35.99
N LEU A 335 42.01 40.83 35.80
CA LEU A 335 40.75 41.01 35.06
C LEU A 335 40.85 40.51 33.61
N ALA A 336 42.02 40.70 32.98
CA ALA A 336 42.27 40.22 31.62
C ALA A 336 42.28 38.68 31.54
N GLU A 337 43.05 38.00 32.39
CA GLU A 337 43.13 36.53 32.43
C GLU A 337 41.77 35.89 32.76
N TYR A 338 40.97 36.53 33.64
CA TYR A 338 39.62 36.07 33.95
C TYR A 338 38.70 36.10 32.73
N HIS A 339 38.68 37.21 31.98
CA HIS A 339 37.86 37.34 30.77
C HIS A 339 38.33 36.44 29.63
N GLU A 340 39.65 36.25 29.49
CA GLU A 340 40.22 35.30 28.54
C GLU A 340 39.72 33.87 28.80
N GLN A 341 39.83 33.39 30.04
CA GLN A 341 39.32 32.05 30.40
C GLN A 341 37.80 31.93 30.26
N GLU A 342 37.04 32.99 30.57
CA GLU A 342 35.59 33.01 30.38
C GLU A 342 35.20 32.87 28.90
N GLU A 343 35.86 33.59 28.00
CA GLU A 343 35.61 33.49 26.55
C GLU A 343 36.06 32.13 25.99
N ILE A 344 37.19 31.58 26.44
CA ILE A 344 37.64 30.22 26.07
C ILE A 344 36.58 29.18 26.46
N PHE A 345 36.05 29.22 27.68
CA PHE A 345 35.01 28.27 28.11
C PHE A 345 33.70 28.45 27.36
N LYS A 346 33.31 29.69 27.04
CA LYS A 346 32.12 30.02 26.23
C LYS A 346 32.24 29.49 24.80
N LEU A 347 33.40 29.66 24.16
CA LEU A 347 33.68 29.13 22.82
C LEU A 347 33.67 27.59 22.81
N ARG A 348 34.31 26.93 23.79
CA ARG A 348 34.28 25.46 23.93
C ARG A 348 32.88 24.93 24.13
N LEU A 349 32.06 25.57 24.98
CA LEU A 349 30.66 25.17 25.18
C LEU A 349 29.81 25.37 23.92
N GLY A 350 30.09 26.42 23.13
CA GLY A 350 29.50 26.63 21.81
C GLY A 350 29.85 25.53 20.80
N HIS A 351 31.10 25.06 20.81
CA HIS A 351 31.58 23.95 19.99
C HIS A 351 30.89 22.62 20.36
N LEU A 352 30.88 22.25 21.64
CA LEU A 352 30.18 21.04 22.13
C LEU A 352 28.68 21.05 21.77
N LYS A 353 28.03 22.22 21.82
CA LYS A 353 26.62 22.36 21.42
C LYS A 353 26.40 22.15 19.91
N LYS A 354 27.40 22.43 19.08
CA LYS A 354 27.37 22.14 17.63
C LYS A 354 27.52 20.63 17.40
N GLU A 355 28.47 19.99 18.08
CA GLU A 355 28.68 18.54 18.00
C GLU A 355 27.46 17.75 18.53
N GLU A 356 26.85 18.19 19.64
CA GLU A 356 25.59 17.64 20.18
C GLU A 356 24.44 17.70 19.14
N ALA A 357 24.36 18.80 18.38
CA ALA A 357 23.39 18.94 17.29
C ALA A 357 23.71 18.05 16.07
N GLU A 358 25.00 17.81 15.77
CA GLU A 358 25.44 16.90 14.72
C GLU A 358 25.17 15.43 15.07
N ILE A 359 25.45 15.01 16.31
CA ILE A 359 25.08 13.68 16.85
C ILE A 359 23.57 13.49 16.80
N GLN A 360 22.78 14.48 17.24
CA GLN A 360 21.32 14.37 17.24
C GLN A 360 20.75 14.25 15.81
N ALA A 361 21.33 14.96 14.83
CA ALA A 361 20.94 14.85 13.43
C ALA A 361 21.32 13.48 12.83
N GLU A 362 22.48 12.93 13.19
CA GLU A 362 22.91 11.60 12.77
C GLU A 362 22.09 10.48 13.44
N LEU A 363 21.69 10.66 14.70
CA LEU A 363 20.76 9.77 15.38
C LEU A 363 19.41 9.72 14.65
N GLU A 364 18.80 10.87 14.36
CA GLU A 364 17.57 10.93 13.55
C GLU A 364 17.73 10.32 12.14
N ARG A 365 18.95 10.34 11.58
CA ARG A 365 19.26 9.68 10.31
C ARG A 365 19.32 8.16 10.48
N LEU A 366 20.02 7.65 11.49
CA LEU A 366 20.09 6.22 11.79
C LEU A 366 18.71 5.64 12.16
N GLU A 367 17.89 6.35 12.92
CA GLU A 367 16.53 5.91 13.27
C GLU A 367 15.65 5.72 12.02
N ARG A 368 15.74 6.61 11.03
CA ARG A 368 15.04 6.44 9.74
C ARG A 368 15.51 5.20 9.00
N VAL A 369 16.82 4.99 8.90
CA VAL A 369 17.38 3.80 8.22
C VAL A 369 17.02 2.51 8.99
N ARG A 370 17.06 2.52 10.33
CA ARG A 370 16.59 1.42 11.20
C ARG A 370 15.12 1.09 10.94
N ASN A 371 14.25 2.08 10.85
CA ASN A 371 12.82 1.87 10.60
C ASN A 371 12.56 1.26 9.20
N LEU A 372 13.33 1.64 8.19
CA LEU A 372 13.29 1.01 6.87
C LEU A 372 13.81 -0.44 6.91
N HIS A 373 14.90 -0.71 7.62
CA HIS A 373 15.43 -2.06 7.81
C HIS A 373 14.44 -2.98 8.56
N ILE A 374 13.80 -2.50 9.63
CA ILE A 374 12.72 -3.22 10.34
C ILE A 374 11.54 -3.53 9.42
N ARG A 375 11.15 -2.58 8.55
CA ARG A 375 10.10 -2.80 7.53
C ARG A 375 10.52 -3.90 6.55
N GLU A 376 11.77 -3.92 6.09
CA GLU A 376 12.26 -4.93 5.16
C GLU A 376 12.37 -6.32 5.80
N LEU A 377 12.87 -6.43 7.04
CA LEU A 377 12.85 -7.69 7.80
C LEU A 377 11.43 -8.27 7.91
N LYS A 378 10.42 -7.42 8.14
CA LYS A 378 9.01 -7.82 8.15
C LYS A 378 8.51 -8.26 6.77
N ARG A 379 8.93 -7.60 5.69
CA ARG A 379 8.60 -8.01 4.31
C ARG A 379 9.17 -9.39 3.99
N ILE A 380 10.45 -9.64 4.31
CA ILE A 380 11.12 -10.93 4.14
C ILE A 380 10.41 -12.02 4.95
N ASN A 381 10.10 -11.79 6.22
CA ASN A 381 9.39 -12.77 7.05
C ASN A 381 7.95 -13.07 6.55
N ASN A 382 7.26 -12.05 6.02
CA ASN A 382 5.95 -12.23 5.38
C ASN A 382 6.06 -13.03 4.06
N GLU A 383 7.12 -12.83 3.30
CA GLU A 383 7.41 -13.59 2.08
C GLU A 383 7.72 -15.06 2.41
N ASP A 384 8.58 -15.32 3.40
CA ASP A 384 8.95 -16.68 3.83
C ASP A 384 7.79 -17.49 4.42
N SER A 385 6.81 -16.80 5.03
CA SER A 385 5.60 -17.39 5.61
C SER A 385 4.40 -17.47 4.65
N SER A 386 4.49 -16.92 3.44
CA SER A 386 3.41 -17.02 2.44
C SER A 386 3.43 -18.36 1.70
N SER A 387 2.25 -18.84 1.34
CA SER A 387 2.04 -19.97 0.43
C SER A 387 2.43 -19.68 -1.03
N PHE A 388 2.67 -18.42 -1.38
CA PHE A 388 2.92 -17.96 -2.76
C PHE A 388 4.40 -17.64 -3.05
N LYS A 389 5.32 -18.00 -2.14
CA LYS A 389 6.74 -17.62 -2.21
C LYS A 389 7.54 -18.29 -3.33
N ASP A 390 7.15 -19.50 -3.74
CA ASP A 390 7.87 -20.37 -4.68
C ASP A 390 7.50 -20.11 -6.16
N HIS A 391 7.30 -18.84 -6.52
CA HIS A 391 7.06 -18.39 -7.90
C HIS A 391 5.91 -19.08 -8.67
N PRO A 392 4.71 -19.28 -8.09
CA PRO A 392 3.60 -19.89 -8.82
C PRO A 392 3.16 -19.02 -10.00
N THR A 393 2.67 -19.66 -11.08
CA THR A 393 1.96 -18.96 -12.15
C THR A 393 0.46 -19.01 -11.86
N LEU A 394 -0.15 -17.86 -11.55
CA LEU A 394 -1.60 -17.75 -11.31
C LEU A 394 -2.36 -17.52 -12.63
N ASN A 395 -3.58 -18.06 -12.72
CA ASN A 395 -4.45 -17.98 -13.91
C ASN A 395 -3.73 -18.35 -15.23
N GLU A 396 -2.78 -19.29 -15.15
CA GLU A 396 -1.85 -19.73 -16.22
C GLU A 396 -1.00 -18.62 -16.90
N ARG A 397 -1.15 -17.36 -16.44
CA ARG A 397 -0.67 -16.14 -17.11
C ARG A 397 0.23 -15.26 -16.25
N TYR A 398 0.02 -15.20 -14.94
CA TYR A 398 0.70 -14.27 -14.04
C TYR A 398 1.76 -14.99 -13.20
N LEU A 399 3.02 -14.94 -13.64
CA LEU A 399 4.15 -15.50 -12.89
C LEU A 399 4.46 -14.59 -11.69
N LEU A 400 4.29 -15.07 -10.46
CA LEU A 400 4.68 -14.32 -9.27
C LEU A 400 6.21 -14.30 -9.08
N LEU A 401 6.73 -13.17 -8.63
CA LEU A 401 8.17 -12.94 -8.41
C LEU A 401 8.47 -12.79 -6.93
N TYR A 402 8.23 -11.61 -6.35
CA TYR A 402 8.49 -11.34 -4.94
C TYR A 402 7.36 -10.53 -4.30
N LEU A 403 7.22 -10.69 -2.98
CA LEU A 403 6.23 -9.98 -2.17
C LEU A 403 6.63 -8.50 -2.08
N LEU A 404 5.75 -7.60 -2.51
CA LEU A 404 5.88 -6.15 -2.33
C LEU A 404 5.40 -5.73 -0.94
N GLY A 405 4.30 -6.31 -0.47
CA GLY A 405 3.76 -6.03 0.86
C GLY A 405 2.63 -6.95 1.28
N ARG A 406 2.35 -6.99 2.58
CA ARG A 406 1.25 -7.74 3.19
C ARG A 406 0.37 -6.78 3.99
N GLY A 407 -0.89 -6.68 3.60
CA GLY A 407 -1.95 -6.04 4.38
C GLY A 407 -2.55 -7.01 5.39
N GLY A 408 -3.76 -6.73 5.86
CA GLY A 408 -4.49 -7.66 6.72
C GLY A 408 -4.92 -8.92 5.97
N PHE A 409 -5.88 -8.79 5.04
CA PHE A 409 -6.45 -9.90 4.25
C PHE A 409 -5.79 -10.04 2.88
N SER A 410 -4.66 -9.39 2.61
CA SER A 410 -4.08 -9.43 1.28
C SER A 410 -2.55 -9.41 1.26
N GLU A 411 -2.02 -10.05 0.24
CA GLU A 411 -0.61 -10.08 -0.12
C GLU A 411 -0.46 -9.53 -1.54
N VAL A 412 0.45 -8.57 -1.73
CA VAL A 412 0.68 -7.93 -3.02
C VAL A 412 2.03 -8.40 -3.54
N TYR A 413 2.01 -9.08 -4.68
CA TYR A 413 3.20 -9.60 -5.35
C TYR A 413 3.53 -8.78 -6.60
N LYS A 414 4.82 -8.55 -6.86
CA LYS A 414 5.27 -8.25 -8.22
C LYS A 414 5.12 -9.52 -9.05
N ALA A 415 4.52 -9.40 -10.21
CA ALA A 415 4.32 -10.49 -11.15
C ALA A 415 4.72 -10.08 -12.56
N PHE A 416 4.83 -11.05 -13.46
CA PHE A 416 4.98 -10.83 -14.88
C PHE A 416 3.79 -11.46 -15.63
N ASP A 417 3.10 -10.66 -16.42
CA ASP A 417 2.07 -11.10 -17.35
C ASP A 417 2.74 -11.73 -18.58
N LEU A 418 2.64 -13.06 -18.70
CA LEU A 418 3.30 -13.83 -19.74
C LEU A 418 2.68 -13.64 -21.14
N PHE A 419 1.46 -13.07 -21.20
CA PHE A 419 0.73 -12.86 -22.45
C PHE A 419 1.00 -11.43 -22.97
N GLU A 420 0.85 -10.42 -22.12
CA GLU A 420 1.09 -8.99 -22.48
C GLU A 420 2.56 -8.58 -22.34
N GLN A 421 3.41 -9.48 -21.83
CA GLN A 421 4.86 -9.31 -21.65
C GLN A 421 5.26 -8.08 -20.81
N ARG A 422 4.53 -7.84 -19.71
CA ARG A 422 4.73 -6.68 -18.82
C ARG A 422 4.72 -7.07 -17.34
N TYR A 423 5.36 -6.25 -16.51
CA TYR A 423 5.21 -6.36 -15.05
C TYR A 423 3.82 -5.89 -14.60
N ALA A 424 3.31 -6.54 -13.56
CA ALA A 424 2.03 -6.24 -12.92
C ALA A 424 2.14 -6.42 -11.39
N ALA A 425 1.23 -5.81 -10.64
CA ALA A 425 1.09 -6.05 -9.21
C ALA A 425 -0.16 -6.90 -8.97
N VAL A 426 0.00 -8.11 -8.43
CA VAL A 426 -1.10 -9.03 -8.12
C VAL A 426 -1.43 -8.93 -6.63
N LYS A 427 -2.57 -8.31 -6.30
CA LYS A 427 -3.13 -8.24 -4.94
C LYS A 427 -4.00 -9.48 -4.74
N ILE A 428 -3.50 -10.45 -3.99
CA ILE A 428 -4.18 -11.68 -3.60
C ILE A 428 -4.95 -11.39 -2.31
N HIS A 429 -6.27 -11.52 -2.33
CA HIS A 429 -7.15 -11.34 -1.19
C HIS A 429 -7.54 -12.71 -0.64
N GLN A 430 -7.35 -12.93 0.66
CA GLN A 430 -7.63 -14.17 1.37
C GLN A 430 -8.66 -13.90 2.47
N LEU A 431 -9.85 -14.46 2.33
CA LEU A 431 -10.91 -14.40 3.33
C LEU A 431 -10.55 -15.29 4.53
N ASN A 432 -11.01 -14.89 5.71
CA ASN A 432 -10.90 -15.75 6.88
C ASN A 432 -11.86 -16.94 6.73
N LYS A 433 -11.32 -18.16 6.64
CA LYS A 433 -12.08 -19.40 6.46
C LYS A 433 -13.14 -19.63 7.54
N ASN A 434 -12.92 -19.09 8.74
CA ASN A 434 -13.82 -19.23 9.90
C ASN A 434 -15.00 -18.23 9.87
N TRP A 435 -15.08 -17.33 8.88
CA TRP A 435 -16.22 -16.44 8.72
C TRP A 435 -17.48 -17.19 8.28
N ARG A 436 -18.63 -16.77 8.82
CA ARG A 436 -19.96 -17.18 8.34
C ARG A 436 -20.11 -16.85 6.86
N GLU A 437 -20.81 -17.69 6.11
CA GLU A 437 -20.94 -17.56 4.65
C GLU A 437 -21.51 -16.21 4.23
N GLU A 438 -22.51 -15.69 4.96
CA GLU A 438 -23.06 -14.33 4.79
C GLU A 438 -21.97 -13.23 4.85
N LYS A 439 -21.00 -13.35 5.78
CA LYS A 439 -19.88 -12.38 5.93
C LYS A 439 -18.89 -12.50 4.76
N LYS A 440 -18.66 -13.72 4.24
CA LYS A 440 -17.86 -13.96 3.03
C LYS A 440 -18.55 -13.41 1.79
N GLU A 441 -19.85 -13.68 1.61
CA GLU A 441 -20.65 -13.20 0.48
C GLU A 441 -20.71 -11.66 0.46
N ASN A 442 -20.91 -11.02 1.62
CA ASN A 442 -20.87 -9.56 1.74
C ASN A 442 -19.49 -8.99 1.38
N TYR A 443 -18.39 -9.60 1.84
CA TYR A 443 -17.05 -9.18 1.42
C TYR A 443 -16.84 -9.37 -0.09
N HIS A 444 -17.30 -10.48 -0.66
CA HIS A 444 -17.22 -10.74 -2.10
C HIS A 444 -18.02 -9.71 -2.91
N LYS A 445 -19.21 -9.31 -2.45
CA LYS A 445 -19.99 -8.19 -3.02
C LYS A 445 -19.22 -6.87 -2.96
N HIS A 446 -18.55 -6.56 -1.85
CA HIS A 446 -17.69 -5.37 -1.74
C HIS A 446 -16.51 -5.40 -2.71
N ALA A 447 -15.80 -6.52 -2.81
CA ALA A 447 -14.67 -6.69 -3.73
C ALA A 447 -15.09 -6.63 -5.21
N CYS A 448 -16.23 -7.24 -5.55
CA CYS A 448 -16.80 -7.12 -6.90
C CYS A 448 -17.27 -5.69 -7.21
N ARG A 449 -17.70 -4.91 -6.21
CA ARG A 449 -17.98 -3.47 -6.37
C ARG A 449 -16.69 -2.67 -6.61
N GLU A 450 -15.63 -2.89 -5.82
CA GLU A 450 -14.29 -2.31 -6.03
C GLU A 450 -13.79 -2.61 -7.45
N TYR A 451 -13.85 -3.87 -7.87
CA TYR A 451 -13.49 -4.27 -9.23
C TYR A 451 -14.29 -3.53 -10.30
N ARG A 452 -15.63 -3.51 -10.19
CA ARG A 452 -16.50 -2.85 -11.20
C ARG A 452 -16.27 -1.35 -11.31
N ILE A 453 -16.01 -0.68 -10.19
CA ILE A 453 -15.58 0.73 -10.15
C ILE A 453 -14.24 0.88 -10.88
N HIS A 454 -13.22 0.21 -10.35
CA HIS A 454 -11.83 0.47 -10.70
C HIS A 454 -11.50 0.01 -12.12
N LYS A 455 -12.22 -0.99 -12.65
CA LYS A 455 -12.10 -1.46 -14.05
C LYS A 455 -12.52 -0.41 -15.09
N GLN A 456 -13.37 0.55 -14.72
CA GLN A 456 -13.85 1.60 -15.61
C GLN A 456 -12.97 2.87 -15.57
N LEU A 457 -12.02 2.95 -14.62
CA LEU A 457 -11.16 4.12 -14.46
C LEU A 457 -9.99 4.07 -15.45
N ASP A 458 -9.89 5.09 -16.29
CA ASP A 458 -8.73 5.35 -17.16
C ASP A 458 -8.27 6.80 -17.04
N HIS A 459 -7.24 7.02 -16.22
CA HIS A 459 -6.64 8.33 -15.99
C HIS A 459 -5.14 8.16 -15.65
N PRO A 460 -4.22 8.98 -16.19
CA PRO A 460 -2.77 8.80 -15.98
C PRO A 460 -2.32 8.85 -14.52
N ARG A 461 -3.09 9.51 -13.64
CA ARG A 461 -2.81 9.60 -12.19
C ARG A 461 -3.57 8.59 -11.34
N ILE A 462 -4.11 7.55 -11.95
CA ILE A 462 -4.73 6.39 -11.30
C ILE A 462 -4.01 5.13 -11.78
N VAL A 463 -3.78 4.18 -10.87
CA VAL A 463 -3.26 2.84 -11.20
C VAL A 463 -4.30 2.08 -12.02
N LYS A 464 -3.95 1.51 -13.18
CA LYS A 464 -4.90 0.74 -13.99
C LYS A 464 -5.22 -0.64 -13.39
N LEU A 465 -6.47 -1.09 -13.51
CA LEU A 465 -6.90 -2.45 -13.18
C LEU A 465 -6.96 -3.33 -14.43
N TYR A 466 -5.99 -4.24 -14.55
CA TYR A 466 -5.85 -5.11 -15.71
C TYR A 466 -6.80 -6.31 -15.69
N ASP A 467 -6.91 -7.03 -14.57
CA ASP A 467 -7.66 -8.29 -14.51
C ASP A 467 -8.20 -8.61 -13.11
N TYR A 468 -9.16 -9.54 -13.05
CA TYR A 468 -9.73 -10.12 -11.82
C TYR A 468 -10.08 -11.59 -12.03
N PHE A 469 -9.67 -12.44 -11.09
CA PHE A 469 -10.00 -13.87 -11.11
C PHE A 469 -10.04 -14.45 -9.69
N SER A 470 -10.85 -15.48 -9.47
CA SER A 470 -10.82 -16.27 -8.23
C SER A 470 -9.81 -17.41 -8.35
N LEU A 471 -9.16 -17.76 -7.24
CA LEU A 471 -8.34 -18.98 -7.12
C LEU A 471 -9.15 -20.12 -6.48
N ASP A 472 -9.94 -19.81 -5.46
CA ASP A 472 -10.87 -20.72 -4.80
C ASP A 472 -12.08 -19.93 -4.25
N THR A 473 -12.88 -20.52 -3.35
CA THR A 473 -14.06 -19.87 -2.75
C THR A 473 -13.71 -18.74 -1.78
N ASP A 474 -12.55 -18.84 -1.11
CA ASP A 474 -12.09 -17.91 -0.08
C ASP A 474 -10.99 -16.96 -0.60
N THR A 475 -10.49 -17.16 -1.82
CA THR A 475 -9.31 -16.47 -2.36
C THR A 475 -9.56 -15.92 -3.77
N PHE A 476 -9.34 -14.62 -3.97
CA PHE A 476 -9.42 -13.97 -5.27
C PHE A 476 -8.29 -12.96 -5.49
N CYS A 477 -8.04 -12.59 -6.74
CA CYS A 477 -6.94 -11.74 -7.15
C CYS A 477 -7.41 -10.54 -7.96
N THR A 478 -6.83 -9.37 -7.70
CA THR A 478 -6.88 -8.21 -8.59
C THR A 478 -5.49 -7.94 -9.18
N VAL A 479 -5.40 -7.79 -10.50
CA VAL A 479 -4.15 -7.53 -11.22
C VAL A 479 -4.09 -6.05 -11.60
N LEU A 480 -3.10 -5.36 -11.07
CA LEU A 480 -2.92 -3.91 -11.15
C LEU A 480 -1.68 -3.56 -11.98
N GLU A 481 -1.66 -2.33 -12.50
CA GLU A 481 -0.46 -1.68 -13.03
C GLU A 481 0.66 -1.65 -11.98
N PHE A 482 1.84 -2.15 -12.35
CA PHE A 482 3.03 -2.08 -11.50
C PHE A 482 3.71 -0.72 -11.66
N CYS A 483 3.90 -0.01 -10.54
CA CYS A 483 4.78 1.17 -10.46
C CYS A 483 6.13 0.72 -9.88
N GLU A 484 7.25 1.21 -10.41
CA GLU A 484 8.58 0.75 -9.99
C GLU A 484 9.01 1.34 -8.64
N GLY A 485 8.67 2.60 -8.40
CA GLY A 485 8.94 3.29 -7.15
C GLY A 485 7.95 2.98 -6.03
N ASN A 486 8.34 3.38 -4.81
CA ASN A 486 7.56 3.14 -3.59
C ASN A 486 6.43 4.16 -3.40
N ASP A 487 5.58 3.90 -2.41
CA ASP A 487 4.56 4.83 -1.95
C ASP A 487 5.13 6.07 -1.21
N LEU A 488 4.31 7.10 -1.08
CA LEU A 488 4.66 8.36 -0.41
C LEU A 488 4.85 8.20 1.11
N ASP A 489 4.26 7.20 1.77
CA ASP A 489 4.56 6.88 3.19
C ASP A 489 5.99 6.34 3.36
N PHE A 490 6.46 5.49 2.44
CA PHE A 490 7.85 5.07 2.37
C PHE A 490 8.78 6.26 2.14
N TYR A 491 8.49 7.12 1.16
CA TYR A 491 9.30 8.31 0.88
C TYR A 491 9.40 9.23 2.10
N LEU A 492 8.29 9.51 2.79
CA LEU A 492 8.28 10.36 3.98
C LEU A 492 8.99 9.70 5.19
N LYS A 493 8.97 8.37 5.32
CA LYS A 493 9.77 7.66 6.33
C LYS A 493 11.27 7.74 6.06
N GLN A 494 11.69 7.76 4.80
CA GLN A 494 13.09 7.94 4.40
C GLN A 494 13.55 9.39 4.56
N ASN A 495 12.76 10.36 4.10
CA ASN A 495 13.19 11.75 3.92
C ASN A 495 12.66 12.72 5.00
N LYS A 496 11.79 12.25 5.92
CA LYS A 496 11.07 13.03 6.95
C LYS A 496 10.03 13.99 6.38
N LEU A 497 10.42 14.84 5.44
CA LEU A 497 9.59 15.85 4.76
C LEU A 497 10.14 16.13 3.35
N MET A 498 9.51 17.04 2.60
CA MET A 498 9.95 17.48 1.27
C MET A 498 9.76 19.00 1.09
N SER A 499 10.30 19.55 0.01
CA SER A 499 10.12 20.98 -0.30
C SER A 499 8.67 21.30 -0.65
N GLU A 500 8.27 22.56 -0.46
CA GLU A 500 6.93 23.03 -0.84
C GLU A 500 6.64 22.84 -2.33
N LYS A 501 7.65 22.96 -3.19
CA LYS A 501 7.54 22.75 -4.64
C LYS A 501 7.22 21.30 -5.00
N GLU A 502 7.89 20.34 -4.37
CA GLU A 502 7.63 18.89 -4.55
C GLU A 502 6.25 18.53 -4.00
N ALA A 503 5.95 18.94 -2.76
CA ALA A 503 4.66 18.69 -2.12
C ALA A 503 3.49 19.26 -2.96
N ARG A 504 3.64 20.47 -3.50
CA ARG A 504 2.68 21.08 -4.42
C ARG A 504 2.54 20.30 -5.73
N SER A 505 3.63 19.80 -6.30
CA SER A 505 3.59 18.95 -7.52
C SER A 505 2.74 17.70 -7.30
N ILE A 506 2.95 17.01 -6.18
CA ILE A 506 2.17 15.82 -5.81
C ILE A 506 0.70 16.19 -5.60
N VAL A 507 0.40 17.26 -4.86
CA VAL A 507 -0.99 17.71 -4.62
C VAL A 507 -1.72 18.06 -5.92
N MET A 508 -1.08 18.77 -6.87
CA MET A 508 -1.69 19.05 -8.17
C MET A 508 -2.09 17.77 -8.91
N GLN A 509 -1.22 16.77 -8.91
CA GLN A 509 -1.49 15.48 -9.56
C GLN A 509 -2.61 14.69 -8.87
N ILE A 510 -2.67 14.73 -7.53
CA ILE A 510 -3.77 14.13 -6.75
C ILE A 510 -5.09 14.82 -7.10
N VAL A 511 -5.16 16.16 -7.05
CA VAL A 511 -6.38 16.92 -7.32
C VAL A 511 -6.89 16.69 -8.74
N ASN A 512 -6.00 16.55 -9.74
CA ASN A 512 -6.40 16.15 -11.09
C ASN A 512 -7.05 14.75 -11.14
N ALA A 513 -6.54 13.77 -10.38
CA ALA A 513 -7.17 12.46 -10.28
C ALA A 513 -8.55 12.52 -9.59
N LEU A 514 -8.68 13.31 -8.53
CA LEU A 514 -9.96 13.47 -7.81
C LEU A 514 -11.00 14.18 -8.67
N ARG A 515 -10.60 15.18 -9.46
CA ARG A 515 -11.47 15.81 -10.47
C ARG A 515 -12.02 14.79 -11.44
N TYR A 516 -11.16 13.95 -12.03
CA TYR A 516 -11.61 12.86 -12.89
C TYR A 516 -12.60 11.93 -12.19
N LEU A 517 -12.34 11.52 -10.94
CA LEU A 517 -13.27 10.69 -10.15
C LEU A 517 -14.62 11.38 -9.86
N ASN A 518 -14.69 12.71 -9.91
CA ASN A 518 -15.94 13.46 -9.73
C ASN A 518 -16.64 13.82 -11.05
N GLU A 519 -15.91 13.80 -12.17
CA GLU A 519 -16.43 14.09 -13.51
C GLU A 519 -17.01 12.84 -14.19
N ILE A 520 -16.57 11.63 -13.82
CA ILE A 520 -17.20 10.36 -14.23
C ILE A 520 -18.61 10.21 -13.64
N LYS A 521 -19.46 9.40 -14.30
CA LYS A 521 -20.84 9.13 -13.89
C LYS A 521 -21.08 7.63 -13.66
N PRO A 522 -21.63 7.22 -12.51
CA PRO A 522 -21.83 8.02 -11.29
C PRO A 522 -20.50 8.50 -10.66
N PRO A 523 -20.44 9.70 -10.04
CA PRO A 523 -19.25 10.20 -9.37
C PRO A 523 -18.76 9.32 -8.22
N ILE A 524 -17.46 9.41 -7.91
CA ILE A 524 -16.79 8.53 -6.95
C ILE A 524 -16.00 9.35 -5.91
N ILE A 525 -16.14 8.97 -4.64
CA ILE A 525 -15.30 9.41 -3.51
C ILE A 525 -14.27 8.31 -3.26
N HIS A 526 -12.98 8.65 -3.17
CA HIS A 526 -11.93 7.69 -2.88
C HIS A 526 -12.02 7.16 -1.43
N TYR A 527 -12.33 8.06 -0.48
CA TYR A 527 -12.59 7.83 0.95
C TYR A 527 -11.38 7.37 1.81
N ASP A 528 -10.38 6.71 1.24
CA ASP A 528 -9.15 6.32 1.96
C ASP A 528 -7.86 6.85 1.31
N LEU A 529 -7.83 8.15 1.02
CA LEU A 529 -6.60 8.82 0.57
C LEU A 529 -5.62 8.97 1.73
N LYS A 530 -4.42 8.43 1.53
CA LYS A 530 -3.29 8.50 2.47
C LYS A 530 -1.97 8.35 1.70
N PRO A 531 -0.80 8.72 2.27
CA PRO A 531 0.48 8.58 1.59
C PRO A 531 0.81 7.15 1.14
N GLY A 532 0.34 6.12 1.85
CA GLY A 532 0.50 4.72 1.41
C GLY A 532 -0.30 4.34 0.14
N ASN A 533 -1.28 5.15 -0.26
CA ASN A 533 -2.12 4.95 -1.44
C ASN A 533 -1.73 5.90 -2.61
N ILE A 534 -0.59 6.58 -2.49
CA ILE A 534 0.00 7.45 -3.52
C ILE A 534 1.35 6.87 -3.90
N LEU A 535 1.43 6.24 -5.08
CA LEU A 535 2.65 5.65 -5.61
C LEU A 535 3.47 6.72 -6.34
N LEU A 536 4.77 6.81 -6.04
CA LEU A 536 5.72 7.63 -6.81
C LEU A 536 6.28 6.75 -7.93
N VAL A 537 5.87 6.96 -9.18
CA VAL A 537 6.08 5.99 -10.28
C VAL A 537 7.55 5.65 -10.47
N ASP A 538 8.40 6.68 -10.49
CA ASP A 538 9.86 6.58 -10.64
C ASP A 538 10.61 6.74 -9.30
N GLY A 539 9.90 6.66 -8.18
CA GLY A 539 10.47 6.80 -6.82
C GLY A 539 10.91 8.22 -6.42
N THR A 540 10.67 9.24 -7.26
CA THR A 540 11.04 10.64 -7.00
C THR A 540 9.82 11.52 -6.69
N ALA A 541 9.98 12.47 -5.75
CA ALA A 541 8.90 13.41 -5.39
C ALA A 541 8.64 14.50 -6.45
N CYS A 542 9.53 14.64 -7.44
CA CYS A 542 9.37 15.52 -8.59
C CYS A 542 8.76 14.82 -9.83
N GLY A 543 8.64 13.49 -9.81
CA GLY A 543 8.13 12.68 -10.91
C GLY A 543 6.60 12.53 -10.92
N GLU A 544 6.13 11.50 -11.64
CA GLU A 544 4.71 11.18 -11.72
C GLU A 544 4.21 10.45 -10.46
N ILE A 545 2.95 10.71 -10.10
CA ILE A 545 2.24 9.94 -9.06
C ILE A 545 1.03 9.22 -9.62
N LYS A 546 0.65 8.11 -8.98
CA LYS A 546 -0.60 7.37 -9.24
C LYS A 546 -1.30 7.03 -7.93
N ILE A 547 -2.62 7.26 -7.89
CA ILE A 547 -3.49 6.86 -6.78
C ILE A 547 -3.93 5.40 -6.95
N THR A 548 -4.04 4.66 -5.85
CA THR A 548 -4.43 3.24 -5.81
C THR A 548 -5.30 2.92 -4.58
N ASP A 549 -5.82 1.69 -4.52
CA ASP A 549 -6.59 1.11 -3.41
C ASP A 549 -8.01 1.69 -3.23
N PHE A 550 -8.90 1.37 -4.18
CA PHE A 550 -10.30 1.81 -4.22
C PHE A 550 -11.27 0.98 -3.34
N GLY A 551 -10.75 0.09 -2.49
CA GLY A 551 -11.56 -0.87 -1.70
C GLY A 551 -12.53 -0.23 -0.69
N LEU A 552 -12.32 1.04 -0.32
CA LEU A 552 -13.24 1.77 0.56
C LEU A 552 -14.10 2.81 -0.19
N SER A 553 -13.90 2.97 -1.50
CA SER A 553 -14.47 4.03 -2.29
C SER A 553 -16.00 3.95 -2.37
N LYS A 554 -16.62 5.12 -2.48
CA LYS A 554 -18.07 5.29 -2.47
C LYS A 554 -18.53 5.80 -3.83
N ILE A 555 -19.57 5.16 -4.37
CA ILE A 555 -20.28 5.66 -5.55
C ILE A 555 -21.36 6.61 -5.05
N MET A 556 -21.43 7.80 -5.66
CA MET A 556 -22.52 8.77 -5.47
C MET A 556 -23.51 8.58 -6.62
N ASP A 557 -24.37 7.58 -6.51
CA ASP A 557 -25.51 7.34 -7.40
C ASP A 557 -26.71 8.20 -6.99
N ASP A 558 -27.56 8.55 -7.97
CA ASP A 558 -28.68 9.49 -7.80
C ASP A 558 -29.68 9.02 -6.72
N ASP A 559 -29.79 7.72 -6.48
CA ASP A 559 -30.65 7.12 -5.45
C ASP A 559 -30.13 7.33 -4.00
N ASN A 560 -28.81 7.45 -3.80
CA ASN A 560 -28.20 7.62 -2.46
C ASN A 560 -27.68 9.04 -2.21
N TYR A 561 -27.55 9.89 -3.23
CA TYR A 561 -26.95 11.22 -3.11
C TYR A 561 -28.01 12.33 -3.07
N GLY A 562 -28.44 12.67 -1.85
CA GLY A 562 -29.36 13.79 -1.60
C GLY A 562 -28.66 15.16 -1.59
N VAL A 563 -29.45 16.22 -1.36
CA VAL A 563 -28.96 17.61 -1.28
C VAL A 563 -27.83 17.78 -0.24
N ASP A 564 -27.87 17.02 0.86
CA ASP A 564 -26.89 17.05 1.95
C ASP A 564 -25.72 16.06 1.80
N GLY A 565 -25.69 15.28 0.71
CA GLY A 565 -24.75 14.19 0.44
C GLY A 565 -25.32 12.79 0.65
N MET A 566 -24.44 11.78 0.68
CA MET A 566 -24.78 10.36 0.84
C MET A 566 -24.48 9.83 2.25
N ASP A 567 -25.15 8.76 2.67
CA ASP A 567 -24.91 8.13 3.98
C ASP A 567 -23.58 7.36 4.05
N LEU A 568 -22.86 7.55 5.15
CA LEU A 568 -21.65 6.79 5.47
C LEU A 568 -22.01 5.33 5.86
N THR A 569 -22.14 4.49 4.84
CA THR A 569 -22.47 3.05 4.94
C THR A 569 -21.48 2.18 5.74
N SER A 570 -20.31 2.71 6.11
CA SER A 570 -19.26 1.96 6.82
C SER A 570 -18.51 2.87 7.80
N GLN A 571 -19.23 3.46 8.76
CA GLN A 571 -18.62 4.31 9.77
C GLN A 571 -17.60 3.52 10.61
N GLY A 572 -16.47 4.15 10.95
CA GLY A 572 -15.31 3.48 11.58
C GLY A 572 -14.36 2.77 10.60
N ALA A 573 -14.63 2.79 9.30
CA ALA A 573 -13.68 2.36 8.28
C ALA A 573 -12.76 3.50 7.82
N GLY A 574 -11.57 3.14 7.31
CA GLY A 574 -10.58 4.05 6.75
C GLY A 574 -9.50 4.49 7.74
N THR A 575 -8.54 5.27 7.25
CA THR A 575 -7.35 5.67 8.02
C THR A 575 -7.58 7.01 8.74
N TYR A 576 -7.93 6.96 10.03
CA TYR A 576 -8.59 8.06 10.78
C TYR A 576 -7.91 9.42 10.73
N TRP A 577 -6.58 9.49 10.67
CA TRP A 577 -5.87 10.76 10.59
C TRP A 577 -6.19 11.57 9.31
N TYR A 578 -6.64 10.92 8.24
CA TYR A 578 -6.97 11.53 6.95
C TYR A 578 -8.48 11.63 6.71
N LEU A 579 -9.31 11.22 7.68
CA LEU A 579 -10.76 11.38 7.64
C LEU A 579 -11.18 12.70 8.32
N PRO A 580 -12.24 13.37 7.83
CA PRO A 580 -12.71 14.63 8.39
C PRO A 580 -13.63 14.45 9.61
N PRO A 581 -13.90 15.52 10.38
CA PRO A 581 -14.70 15.46 11.60
C PRO A 581 -16.10 14.84 11.43
N GLU A 582 -16.78 15.10 10.32
CA GLU A 582 -18.13 14.58 10.09
C GLU A 582 -18.20 13.04 10.10
N CYS A 583 -17.14 12.33 9.69
CA CYS A 583 -17.11 10.86 9.71
C CYS A 583 -17.13 10.26 11.13
N PHE A 584 -16.82 11.06 12.16
CA PHE A 584 -16.74 10.63 13.56
C PHE A 584 -17.99 10.98 14.39
N VAL A 585 -18.97 11.68 13.81
CA VAL A 585 -20.22 12.02 14.50
C VAL A 585 -21.04 10.75 14.69
N VAL A 586 -21.31 10.36 15.94
CA VAL A 586 -22.19 9.23 16.27
C VAL A 586 -23.55 9.77 16.68
N GLY A 587 -24.60 9.35 15.98
CA GLY A 587 -25.98 9.79 16.19
C GLY A 587 -26.99 8.69 15.90
N LYS A 588 -28.29 9.04 15.87
CA LYS A 588 -29.35 8.11 15.42
C LYS A 588 -29.26 7.83 13.92
N GLU A 589 -28.99 8.88 13.15
CA GLU A 589 -28.76 8.81 11.70
C GLU A 589 -27.25 8.71 11.40
N PRO A 590 -26.86 8.00 10.33
CA PRO A 590 -25.46 7.94 9.89
C PRO A 590 -24.97 9.30 9.35
N PRO A 591 -23.64 9.57 9.38
CA PRO A 591 -23.10 10.80 8.82
C PRO A 591 -23.32 10.95 7.30
N LYS A 592 -23.79 12.13 6.87
CA LYS A 592 -23.83 12.52 5.46
C LYS A 592 -22.47 13.01 4.97
N ILE A 593 -21.90 12.36 3.96
CA ILE A 593 -20.60 12.63 3.35
C ILE A 593 -20.70 13.00 1.86
N SER A 594 -19.66 13.62 1.32
CA SER A 594 -19.51 13.97 -0.09
C SER A 594 -18.02 13.99 -0.50
N ASN A 595 -17.72 14.43 -1.72
CA ASN A 595 -16.34 14.59 -2.24
C ASN A 595 -15.42 15.44 -1.33
N LYS A 596 -15.99 16.24 -0.41
CA LYS A 596 -15.28 17.04 0.61
C LYS A 596 -14.52 16.20 1.65
N VAL A 597 -14.75 14.89 1.71
CA VAL A 597 -13.93 13.94 2.49
C VAL A 597 -12.52 13.87 1.91
N ASP A 598 -12.40 13.65 0.59
CA ASP A 598 -11.10 13.53 -0.08
C ASP A 598 -10.31 14.86 -0.03
N VAL A 599 -11.01 16.00 -0.05
CA VAL A 599 -10.40 17.34 0.10
C VAL A 599 -9.71 17.50 1.46
N TRP A 600 -10.32 17.00 2.55
CA TRP A 600 -9.68 17.00 3.87
C TRP A 600 -8.43 16.11 3.85
N SER A 601 -8.51 14.91 3.28
CA SER A 601 -7.36 14.01 3.14
C SER A 601 -6.20 14.68 2.37
N VAL A 602 -6.48 15.40 1.29
CA VAL A 602 -5.47 16.21 0.55
C VAL A 602 -4.82 17.25 1.46
N GLY A 603 -5.60 17.96 2.29
CA GLY A 603 -5.08 18.93 3.26
C GLY A 603 -4.12 18.29 4.28
N VAL A 604 -4.48 17.12 4.80
CA VAL A 604 -3.66 16.34 5.76
C VAL A 604 -2.37 15.85 5.09
N ILE A 605 -2.46 15.30 3.88
CA ILE A 605 -1.31 14.79 3.11
C ILE A 605 -0.35 15.92 2.78
N PHE A 606 -0.85 17.07 2.33
CA PHE A 606 -0.01 18.22 1.99
C PHE A 606 0.70 18.78 3.23
N PHE A 607 -0.02 18.94 4.35
CA PHE A 607 0.60 19.31 5.64
C PHE A 607 1.70 18.32 6.05
N GLN A 608 1.45 17.01 5.92
CA GLN A 608 2.43 15.99 6.29
C GLN A 608 3.67 16.03 5.39
N CYS A 609 3.52 16.33 4.10
CA CYS A 609 4.66 16.48 3.20
C CYS A 609 5.57 17.65 3.60
N LEU A 610 4.99 18.79 4.03
CA LEU A 610 5.74 19.97 4.44
C LEU A 610 6.40 19.84 5.82
N TYR A 611 5.70 19.25 6.80
CA TYR A 611 6.10 19.28 8.21
C TYR A 611 6.59 17.94 8.76
N GLY A 612 6.54 16.86 7.97
CA GLY A 612 6.91 15.50 8.37
C GLY A 612 6.05 14.89 9.49
N ARG A 613 4.95 15.57 9.83
CA ARG A 613 4.04 15.20 10.92
C ARG A 613 2.60 15.44 10.50
N LYS A 614 1.67 14.73 11.14
CA LYS A 614 0.24 14.88 10.87
C LYS A 614 -0.28 16.13 11.62
N PRO A 615 -1.27 16.89 11.08
CA PRO A 615 -1.79 18.08 11.74
C PRO A 615 -2.55 17.73 13.03
N PHE A 616 -3.19 16.57 13.06
CA PHE A 616 -3.97 16.05 14.19
C PHE A 616 -3.53 14.62 14.51
N GLY A 617 -3.60 14.22 15.79
CA GLY A 617 -3.29 12.85 16.24
C GLY A 617 -1.89 12.33 15.91
N HIS A 618 -0.90 13.20 15.69
CA HIS A 618 0.48 12.76 15.48
C HIS A 618 1.00 12.07 16.76
N ASN A 619 1.35 10.79 16.65
CA ASN A 619 1.75 9.87 17.73
C ASN A 619 0.61 9.27 18.58
N GLN A 620 -0.67 9.56 18.26
CA GLN A 620 -1.81 8.80 18.78
C GLN A 620 -2.08 7.56 17.91
N SER A 621 -2.59 6.48 18.49
CA SER A 621 -3.16 5.36 17.74
C SER A 621 -4.56 5.69 17.23
N GLN A 622 -5.11 4.85 16.32
CA GLN A 622 -6.50 4.99 15.89
C GLN A 622 -7.51 4.81 17.04
N GLN A 623 -7.15 4.02 18.06
CA GLN A 623 -7.98 3.83 19.25
C GLN A 623 -7.99 5.11 20.11
N ASP A 624 -6.83 5.73 20.30
CA ASP A 624 -6.71 6.97 21.08
C ASP A 624 -7.46 8.12 20.38
N ILE A 625 -7.40 8.21 19.04
CA ILE A 625 -8.15 9.19 18.25
C ILE A 625 -9.66 9.10 18.50
N LEU A 626 -10.22 7.89 18.57
CA LEU A 626 -11.63 7.68 18.89
C LEU A 626 -11.92 8.01 20.36
N GLN A 627 -11.10 7.52 21.28
CA GLN A 627 -11.33 7.68 22.73
C GLN A 627 -11.20 9.14 23.18
N GLU A 628 -10.25 9.88 22.61
CA GLU A 628 -10.04 11.30 22.91
C GLU A 628 -10.89 12.23 22.04
N ASN A 629 -11.60 11.71 21.03
CA ASN A 629 -12.35 12.47 20.04
C ASN A 629 -11.46 13.50 19.29
N THR A 630 -10.21 13.14 18.96
CA THR A 630 -9.18 14.08 18.48
C THR A 630 -9.62 14.82 17.20
N ILE A 631 -10.22 14.12 16.22
CA ILE A 631 -10.64 14.75 14.97
C ILE A 631 -11.90 15.62 15.17
N LEU A 632 -12.81 15.24 16.07
CA LEU A 632 -13.96 16.10 16.44
C LEU A 632 -13.53 17.38 17.19
N LYS A 633 -12.30 17.42 17.72
CA LYS A 633 -11.69 18.61 18.34
C LYS A 633 -10.78 19.39 17.39
N ALA A 634 -10.61 18.96 16.14
CA ALA A 634 -9.70 19.53 15.15
C ALA A 634 -10.26 20.81 14.49
N THR A 635 -10.67 21.79 15.29
CA THR A 635 -11.35 23.02 14.81
C THR A 635 -10.42 24.00 14.07
N GLU A 636 -9.12 23.99 14.38
CA GLU A 636 -8.09 24.79 13.69
C GLU A 636 -6.79 24.00 13.51
N VAL A 637 -6.12 24.19 12.36
CA VAL A 637 -4.79 23.62 12.08
C VAL A 637 -3.66 24.57 12.51
N GLN A 638 -2.74 24.06 13.33
CA GLN A 638 -1.56 24.80 13.80
C GLN A 638 -0.31 24.49 12.97
N PHE A 639 0.40 25.53 12.53
CA PHE A 639 1.60 25.41 11.70
C PHE A 639 2.88 25.61 12.53
N PRO A 640 3.84 24.67 12.47
CA PRO A 640 5.19 24.88 13.01
C PRO A 640 5.88 26.14 12.46
N ALA A 641 6.74 26.74 13.28
CA ALA A 641 7.62 27.84 12.85
C ALA A 641 8.72 27.37 11.86
N LYS A 642 9.09 26.09 11.89
CA LYS A 642 10.06 25.46 10.99
C LYS A 642 9.60 24.07 10.54
N PRO A 643 9.83 23.67 9.27
CA PRO A 643 10.27 24.52 8.16
C PRO A 643 9.26 25.63 7.86
N GLN A 644 9.71 26.71 7.21
CA GLN A 644 8.81 27.77 6.77
C GLN A 644 8.12 27.33 5.48
N ALA A 645 6.78 27.30 5.52
CA ALA A 645 5.92 27.23 4.34
C ALA A 645 5.29 28.61 4.07
N SER A 646 4.98 28.88 2.80
CA SER A 646 4.39 30.12 2.32
C SER A 646 3.04 30.43 2.99
N THR A 647 2.65 31.70 2.96
CA THR A 647 1.33 32.16 3.41
C THR A 647 0.20 31.52 2.60
N GLU A 648 0.46 31.31 1.31
CA GLU A 648 -0.40 30.73 0.29
C GLU A 648 -0.61 29.23 0.53
N ALA A 649 0.45 28.48 0.79
CA ALA A 649 0.37 27.06 1.16
C ALA A 649 -0.40 26.87 2.47
N LYS A 650 -0.16 27.71 3.48
CA LYS A 650 -0.91 27.68 4.74
C LYS A 650 -2.38 28.04 4.54
N ALA A 651 -2.69 29.00 3.67
CA ALA A 651 -4.07 29.36 3.33
C ALA A 651 -4.79 28.23 2.58
N PHE A 652 -4.12 27.58 1.62
CA PHE A 652 -4.62 26.39 0.93
C PHE A 652 -4.92 25.24 1.91
N ILE A 653 -3.99 24.93 2.82
CA ILE A 653 -4.21 23.89 3.85
C ILE A 653 -5.43 24.23 4.73
N ARG A 654 -5.63 25.50 5.13
CA ARG A 654 -6.82 25.91 5.89
C ARG A 654 -8.14 25.72 5.12
N ARG A 655 -8.15 25.95 3.80
CA ARG A 655 -9.34 25.71 2.95
C ARG A 655 -9.66 24.22 2.84
N CYS A 656 -8.64 23.36 2.75
CA CYS A 656 -8.80 21.91 2.78
C CYS A 656 -9.24 21.39 4.17
N LEU A 657 -8.69 21.96 5.24
CA LEU A 657 -8.92 21.53 6.63
C LEU A 657 -9.98 22.38 7.37
N ALA A 658 -10.94 22.94 6.64
CA ALA A 658 -12.07 23.61 7.28
C ALA A 658 -12.93 22.57 8.04
N TYR A 659 -13.11 22.82 9.34
CA TYR A 659 -13.81 21.90 10.25
C TYR A 659 -15.24 21.61 9.80
N ARG A 660 -16.02 22.67 9.54
CA ARG A 660 -17.38 22.55 8.98
C ARG A 660 -17.31 22.22 7.49
N LYS A 661 -17.90 21.10 7.06
CA LYS A 661 -17.89 20.63 5.67
C LYS A 661 -18.56 21.62 4.71
N GLU A 662 -19.47 22.46 5.20
CA GLU A 662 -20.15 23.51 4.42
C GLU A 662 -19.14 24.58 3.96
N ALA A 663 -18.21 24.96 4.84
CA ALA A 663 -17.15 25.94 4.58
C ALA A 663 -15.90 25.35 3.90
N ARG A 664 -15.76 24.01 3.88
CA ARG A 664 -14.67 23.30 3.19
C ARG A 664 -14.90 23.35 1.69
N PHE A 665 -13.82 23.47 0.93
CA PHE A 665 -13.90 23.37 -0.53
C PHE A 665 -14.37 21.97 -0.96
N ASP A 666 -15.11 21.90 -2.06
CA ASP A 666 -15.28 20.65 -2.82
C ASP A 666 -14.11 20.41 -3.80
N VAL A 667 -14.13 19.25 -4.47
CA VAL A 667 -13.07 18.84 -5.41
C VAL A 667 -12.97 19.77 -6.62
N HIS A 668 -14.07 20.35 -7.10
CA HIS A 668 -14.07 21.27 -8.24
C HIS A 668 -13.47 22.63 -7.84
N GLN A 669 -13.90 23.18 -6.70
CA GLN A 669 -13.35 24.39 -6.12
C GLN A 669 -11.84 24.25 -5.87
N LEU A 670 -11.43 23.14 -5.24
CA LEU A 670 -10.02 22.81 -5.01
C LEU A 670 -9.22 22.71 -6.32
N GLY A 671 -9.81 22.14 -7.37
CA GLY A 671 -9.24 22.05 -8.71
C GLY A 671 -9.04 23.39 -9.43
N THR A 672 -9.70 24.46 -8.96
CA THR A 672 -9.55 25.84 -9.47
C THR A 672 -8.76 26.75 -8.52
N ASP A 673 -8.27 26.23 -7.40
CA ASP A 673 -7.59 27.03 -6.38
C ASP A 673 -6.32 27.69 -6.93
N THR A 674 -6.19 29.00 -6.70
CA THR A 674 -5.08 29.83 -7.19
C THR A 674 -3.71 29.35 -6.74
N TYR A 675 -3.62 28.63 -5.61
CA TYR A 675 -2.37 28.02 -5.16
C TYR A 675 -1.90 26.91 -6.10
N LEU A 676 -2.81 26.17 -6.75
CA LEU A 676 -2.48 25.05 -7.65
C LEU A 676 -2.30 25.47 -9.12
N LEU A 677 -2.89 26.59 -9.53
CA LEU A 677 -2.72 27.11 -10.89
C LEU A 677 -1.24 27.36 -11.23
N PRO A 678 -0.78 27.09 -12.47
CA PRO A 678 0.57 27.46 -12.90
C PRO A 678 0.80 28.96 -12.69
N HIS A 679 2.01 29.34 -12.28
CA HIS A 679 2.38 30.76 -12.26
C HIS A 679 2.37 31.29 -13.70
N MET A 680 1.26 31.92 -14.09
CA MET A 680 1.15 32.67 -15.33
C MET A 680 2.26 33.70 -15.33
N ARG A 681 3.31 33.49 -16.14
CA ARG A 681 4.34 34.51 -16.36
C ARG A 681 3.61 35.75 -16.84
N ARG A 682 3.62 36.83 -16.04
CA ARG A 682 3.26 38.15 -16.54
C ARG A 682 4.16 38.42 -17.72
N THR A 683 3.59 38.41 -18.92
CA THR A 683 4.27 38.93 -20.10
C THR A 683 4.48 40.42 -19.84
N ASN A 684 5.72 40.80 -19.54
CA ASN A 684 6.13 42.20 -19.52
C ASN A 684 6.05 42.74 -20.95
N SER A 685 4.84 43.07 -21.37
CA SER A 685 4.55 43.89 -22.54
C SER A 685 4.84 45.35 -22.19
N SER A 686 6.10 45.63 -21.83
CA SER A 686 6.67 46.97 -21.88
C SER A 686 6.94 47.37 -23.34
N GLY A 687 5.89 47.31 -24.16
CA GLY A 687 5.86 47.84 -25.51
C GLY A 687 5.33 49.26 -25.44
N SER A 688 6.25 50.23 -25.47
CA SER A 688 5.88 51.64 -25.61
C SER A 688 5.28 51.87 -26.99
N LEU A 689 3.95 51.86 -27.07
CA LEU A 689 3.22 52.32 -28.25
C LEU A 689 3.05 53.84 -28.15
N GLN A 690 4.02 54.58 -28.69
CA GLN A 690 3.79 55.98 -29.06
C GLN A 690 2.77 56.03 -30.21
N PRO A 691 1.78 56.94 -30.17
CA PRO A 691 0.91 57.19 -31.31
C PRO A 691 1.69 58.00 -32.36
N ALA A 692 2.02 57.36 -33.49
CA ALA A 692 2.55 58.05 -34.65
C ALA A 692 1.46 58.90 -35.30
N SER A 693 1.66 60.21 -35.38
CA SER A 693 0.78 61.16 -36.06
C SER A 693 1.03 61.14 -37.56
N SER A 694 0.04 60.66 -38.32
CA SER A 694 0.08 60.68 -39.79
C SER A 694 -0.37 62.04 -40.34
N SER A 695 0.58 62.94 -40.56
CA SER A 695 0.38 64.12 -41.41
C SER A 695 0.46 63.74 -42.89
N ILE A 696 -0.69 63.71 -43.56
CA ILE A 696 -0.78 63.59 -45.01
C ILE A 696 -0.51 64.97 -45.63
N SER A 697 0.49 65.05 -46.50
CA SER A 697 0.64 66.16 -47.44
C SER A 697 1.09 65.64 -48.79
N SER A 698 0.36 66.07 -49.81
CA SER A 698 0.54 65.86 -51.25
C SER A 698 1.99 65.95 -51.75
N TYR A 699 2.38 65.04 -52.64
CA TYR A 699 2.25 65.21 -54.10
C TYR A 699 2.21 63.85 -54.82
#